data_AF-D8S2U1-F1
#
_entry.id   AF-D8S2U1-F1
#
_cell.length_a   1.000
_cell.length_b   1.000
_cell.length_c   1.000
_cell.angle_alpha   90.00
_cell.angle_beta   90.00
_cell.angle_gamma   90.00
#
_symmetry.space_group_name_H-M   'P 1'
#
loop_
_entity.id
_entity.type
_entity.pdbx_description
1 polymer ?
#
loop_
_entity_poly.entity_id
_entity_poly.type
_entity_poly.pdbx_seq_one_letter_code
_entity_poly.pdbx_strand_id
1 'polypeptide(L)'
;LYDQVWDLLSAINGIGQGGASTSTAGPTFGQRARGLVESLNLPAAEVAAVVTGGLGSVGINVPSSKPNEKAMKLRGEKFPRLAFRLVLVYLYRAGLEAVLLSVQQFLPLVPGFLSSDSDQNKGQLYLTIWCLLDARSQVEKMDDGTRSHVLSQLIEELIEIGKVIGLVDKEKRTEETMKNDPYSFLQQDKVKALVRDDKKFLRAAKRKWVSAVETLNAETNDTRSLELRESKALEEQSLTVLNSIHNSELSRRAAYQLKEDAEEQAVASQWCLIFRNLTDERGPWSSTTFPSDTLVWWKLDKTEDPLRRRLKLKRNYHFDQELLQPAASTEGVGSQSAPKVLSREKVSFRKAASFKLEKESEEVEDEMQDANDEFVSNESEAESSSTSEADGAESKQGAAEDEVCHLTLYVLLSVSCVLVSPKRKLAGRLEVTHRSLHFHMEFFIEGTGGSMVFDSSGGFARQNQDTDQTGTRDGDKAPGLGKKQHRTWDIFQVTAIYATRYLLQHTALEIFFADAAPPVFLNFASHRVAKDVALTITSSKHVGSKGKTKHQIHYVDRKRAIDLAEKARDCWRRRECSNFDYLMILNTLSGRSYNDLTQYPVFPWILSDYSSEALDLSSPSVYRDLAKPVGALDEKRFQVFEERYNNFTDPDIPSFHYGSHYSSMGIVLFYLLRLEPFSSFHRTLQGGKFDHADRLFHSIQNTYANCLTNTSDVKEIIPEFFYMPEFLVNTNSYYIGVKQDGQHLNNVILPPWAKGSPEEFIRLNREALESEHTSENLHRWIDLIFGYKQRGKPAVEAANIFYYLTYEGTVELETMEDVRQRASVEDQIANFGQTPIQLFKKKHPKRGPPVPLLRPLYYSPASTTLVSTIPSRSLSFGKSDEDHPVLYIGHCDGKIISVTSQMVVSSRMWLTPSMPPSGSFTFSSSQDSTYGLGSEEWPCHKVRGYFTESFPDSFCFCALPAISTVYLLSCGHWDNSFKLMSLTDGQTVQSLCQHKDVVTCASVAADGSIVVTGSRDTTVMVWETQLSSNRIKRSDSKLAVSDKPRHVLCGHDDAVTCVVVRTELDLVVSGSEDGTCILYTLRQGRYVRSLVHPSRKSISLLVVSPHGLVGLFSNKDLNFHSFSVNGKHLASAELNGRLSCMELSSCGEFVVCGGDQGYVTVRKLHSLELVHRYDAAGSPIVSLCVTPEDCFLVGTRDGRFLIYAVETSPRREKR
;
A
#
# COMPACT_ATOMS: atom_id res chain seq x y z
N LEU A 1 -46.77 83.40 15.22
CA LEU A 1 -47.72 82.29 14.95
C LEU A 1 -47.01 81.03 14.45
N TYR A 2 -46.48 80.97 13.24
CA TYR A 2 -45.92 79.71 12.69
C TYR A 2 -44.71 79.16 13.46
N ASP A 3 -43.79 80.02 13.92
CA ASP A 3 -42.64 79.59 14.75
C ASP A 3 -43.07 79.14 16.16
N GLN A 4 -44.07 79.79 16.76
CA GLN A 4 -44.63 79.39 18.07
C GLN A 4 -45.37 78.04 17.99
N VAL A 5 -46.03 77.76 16.86
CA VAL A 5 -46.67 76.46 16.57
C VAL A 5 -45.61 75.40 16.31
N TRP A 6 -44.48 75.79 15.70
CA TRP A 6 -43.34 74.92 15.53
C TRP A 6 -42.69 74.54 16.87
N ASP A 7 -42.55 75.49 17.79
CA ASP A 7 -42.05 75.22 19.15
C ASP A 7 -43.01 74.29 19.91
N LEU A 8 -44.33 74.49 19.77
CA LEU A 8 -45.35 73.57 20.31
C LEU A 8 -45.20 72.15 19.74
N LEU A 9 -45.09 72.01 18.41
CA LEU A 9 -44.95 70.70 17.73
C LEU A 9 -43.61 70.01 18.04
N SER A 10 -42.54 70.79 18.26
CA SER A 10 -41.23 70.28 18.64
C SER A 10 -41.21 69.77 20.09
N ALA A 11 -41.85 70.50 21.01
CA ALA A 11 -42.06 70.06 22.39
C ALA A 11 -42.95 68.79 22.45
N ILE A 12 -43.99 68.73 21.60
CA ILE A 12 -44.92 67.60 21.45
C ILE A 12 -44.23 66.29 21.04
N ASN A 13 -43.19 66.35 20.20
CA ASN A 13 -42.50 65.15 19.69
C ASN A 13 -41.31 64.69 20.57
N GLY A 14 -41.10 65.28 21.75
CA GLY A 14 -40.05 64.84 22.69
C GLY A 14 -38.61 65.07 22.21
N ILE A 15 -38.41 65.89 21.17
CA ILE A 15 -37.09 66.28 20.69
C ILE A 15 -36.68 67.52 21.49
N GLY A 16 -36.07 67.29 22.65
CA GLY A 16 -35.59 68.34 23.54
C GLY A 16 -34.68 69.35 22.82
N GLN A 17 -34.70 70.59 23.32
CA GLN A 17 -33.77 71.66 22.93
C GLN A 17 -32.33 71.24 23.23
N GLY A 18 -31.67 70.58 22.27
CA GLY A 18 -30.22 70.44 22.25
C GLY A 18 -29.62 71.81 21.98
N GLY A 19 -28.98 72.38 23.00
CA GLY A 19 -28.46 73.74 23.03
C GLY A 19 -27.60 74.12 21.82
N ALA A 20 -27.80 75.33 21.35
CA ALA A 20 -26.96 75.96 20.33
C ALA A 20 -25.63 76.43 20.95
N SER A 21 -24.51 75.82 20.53
CA SER A 21 -23.16 76.42 20.53
C SER A 21 -22.21 75.51 19.74
N THR A 22 -21.38 75.89 18.76
CA THR A 22 -21.05 77.14 18.08
C THR A 22 -20.43 76.75 16.72
N SER A 23 -20.80 77.47 15.65
CA SER A 23 -20.20 77.54 14.28
C SER A 23 -20.33 76.28 13.39
N THR A 24 -20.84 76.29 12.14
CA THR A 24 -21.25 77.33 11.16
C THR A 24 -22.44 76.80 10.33
N ALA A 25 -23.44 77.67 10.08
CA ALA A 25 -24.66 77.46 9.27
C ALA A 25 -25.63 76.33 9.72
N GLY A 26 -26.40 76.58 10.79
CA GLY A 26 -27.58 75.75 11.11
C GLY A 26 -28.65 75.79 10.01
N PRO A 27 -29.50 74.75 9.87
CA PRO A 27 -30.44 74.64 8.76
C PRO A 27 -31.38 75.83 8.71
N THR A 28 -31.61 76.35 7.50
CA THR A 28 -32.58 77.41 7.20
C THR A 28 -34.00 76.96 7.56
N PHE A 29 -34.92 77.90 7.75
CA PHE A 29 -36.34 77.60 8.02
C PHE A 29 -36.92 76.58 7.01
N GLY A 30 -36.56 76.68 5.73
CA GLY A 30 -36.97 75.72 4.70
C GLY A 30 -36.40 74.30 4.88
N GLN A 31 -35.19 74.17 5.42
CA GLN A 31 -34.56 72.88 5.69
C GLN A 31 -35.11 72.23 6.97
N ARG A 32 -35.48 73.02 7.99
CA ARG A 32 -36.19 72.51 9.18
C ARG A 32 -37.61 72.07 8.81
N ALA A 33 -38.33 72.87 8.03
CA ALA A 33 -39.67 72.54 7.54
C ALA A 33 -39.69 71.29 6.65
N ARG A 34 -38.65 71.08 5.81
CA ARG A 34 -38.50 69.86 5.00
C ARG A 34 -38.33 68.60 5.85
N GLY A 35 -37.50 68.63 6.90
CA GLY A 35 -37.30 67.48 7.80
C GLY A 35 -38.55 67.06 8.59
N LEU A 36 -39.45 68.00 8.93
CA LEU A 36 -40.73 67.66 9.57
C LEU A 36 -41.78 67.16 8.56
N VAL A 37 -41.75 67.64 7.31
CA VAL A 37 -42.69 67.17 6.27
C VAL A 37 -42.34 65.76 5.78
N GLU A 38 -41.04 65.44 5.69
CA GLU A 38 -40.53 64.10 5.35
C GLU A 38 -40.82 63.07 6.47
N SER A 39 -40.91 63.49 7.73
CA SER A 39 -41.33 62.61 8.85
C SER A 39 -42.85 62.45 8.99
N LEU A 40 -43.67 63.33 8.39
CA LEU A 40 -45.14 63.26 8.39
C LEU A 40 -45.75 62.69 7.10
N ASN A 41 -44.94 62.32 6.09
CA ASN A 41 -45.36 61.69 4.83
C ASN A 41 -46.47 62.45 4.06
N LEU A 42 -46.30 63.76 3.87
CA LEU A 42 -47.22 64.56 3.05
C LEU A 42 -46.82 64.56 1.56
N PRO A 43 -47.77 64.67 0.59
CA PRO A 43 -47.47 64.63 -0.84
C PRO A 43 -46.58 65.78 -1.33
N ALA A 44 -45.72 65.52 -2.32
CA ALA A 44 -44.71 66.44 -2.86
C ALA A 44 -45.23 67.83 -3.35
N ALA A 45 -46.52 67.94 -3.70
CA ALA A 45 -47.13 69.23 -4.06
C ALA A 45 -47.38 70.16 -2.85
N GLU A 46 -47.49 69.61 -1.63
CA GLU A 46 -47.59 70.37 -0.38
C GLU A 46 -46.20 70.69 0.18
N VAL A 47 -45.19 69.86 -0.14
CA VAL A 47 -43.75 70.14 0.09
C VAL A 47 -43.31 71.41 -0.67
N ALA A 48 -43.73 71.57 -1.93
CA ALA A 48 -43.42 72.75 -2.74
C ALA A 48 -44.03 74.05 -2.18
N ALA A 49 -45.19 73.96 -1.51
CA ALA A 49 -45.90 75.08 -0.87
C ALA A 49 -45.22 75.62 0.40
N VAL A 50 -44.37 74.79 1.03
CA VAL A 50 -43.66 75.11 2.29
C VAL A 50 -42.19 75.47 2.03
N VAL A 51 -41.58 74.95 0.96
CA VAL A 51 -40.12 75.02 0.73
C VAL A 51 -39.68 76.02 -0.36
N THR A 52 -40.54 76.46 -1.30
CA THR A 52 -40.13 77.36 -2.41
C THR A 52 -40.16 78.85 -2.08
N GLY A 53 -39.55 79.25 -0.96
CA GLY A 53 -39.39 80.64 -0.55
C GLY A 53 -37.96 80.92 -0.09
N GLY A 54 -36.96 80.68 -0.94
CA GLY A 54 -35.59 81.10 -0.64
C GLY A 54 -34.52 80.29 -1.36
N LEU A 55 -34.20 80.68 -2.58
CA LEU A 55 -32.84 80.60 -3.15
C LEU A 55 -32.80 81.54 -4.36
N GLY A 56 -32.09 82.66 -4.20
CA GLY A 56 -31.81 83.56 -5.30
C GLY A 56 -30.88 82.89 -6.31
N SER A 57 -31.34 82.88 -7.56
CA SER A 57 -30.62 82.97 -8.83
C SER A 57 -29.43 82.03 -9.15
N VAL A 58 -29.41 81.66 -10.44
CA VAL A 58 -28.32 81.07 -11.25
C VAL A 58 -28.37 79.54 -11.29
N GLY A 59 -28.80 78.86 -12.37
CA GLY A 59 -29.28 79.26 -13.67
C GLY A 59 -29.32 77.98 -14.53
N ILE A 60 -30.50 77.59 -15.02
CA ILE A 60 -30.80 76.80 -16.24
C ILE A 60 -32.32 76.58 -16.26
N ASN A 61 -32.94 76.93 -17.39
CA ASN A 61 -34.37 77.16 -17.60
C ASN A 61 -35.29 75.95 -17.32
N VAL A 62 -36.28 76.13 -16.42
CA VAL A 62 -37.54 75.37 -16.40
C VAL A 62 -38.69 76.35 -16.10
N PRO A 63 -39.84 76.31 -16.82
CA PRO A 63 -40.87 77.36 -16.75
C PRO A 63 -41.60 77.40 -15.40
N SER A 64 -41.91 78.61 -14.93
CA SER A 64 -42.79 78.85 -13.77
C SER A 64 -44.17 78.24 -14.01
N SER A 65 -44.43 77.09 -13.38
CA SER A 65 -45.73 76.45 -13.48
C SER A 65 -46.74 77.16 -12.55
N LYS A 66 -47.99 77.24 -12.99
CA LYS A 66 -49.18 77.71 -12.24
C LYS A 66 -49.47 77.07 -10.85
N PRO A 67 -48.79 76.02 -10.32
CA PRO A 67 -49.01 75.51 -8.96
C PRO A 67 -48.56 76.41 -7.80
N ASN A 68 -47.52 77.26 -7.96
CA ASN A 68 -46.95 78.00 -6.83
C ASN A 68 -47.86 79.13 -6.29
N GLU A 69 -48.67 79.74 -7.15
CA GLU A 69 -49.63 80.78 -6.76
C GLU A 69 -50.89 80.19 -6.10
N LYS A 70 -51.27 78.96 -6.48
CA LYS A 70 -52.37 78.19 -5.88
C LYS A 70 -51.97 77.63 -4.51
N ALA A 71 -50.70 77.28 -4.33
CA ALA A 71 -50.12 76.83 -3.08
C ALA A 71 -50.11 77.91 -1.97
N MET A 72 -49.82 79.17 -2.32
CA MET A 72 -49.84 80.28 -1.34
C MET A 72 -51.24 80.68 -0.87
N LYS A 73 -52.28 80.58 -1.71
CA LYS A 73 -53.69 80.79 -1.29
C LYS A 73 -54.25 79.68 -0.41
N LEU A 74 -53.87 78.42 -0.67
CA LEU A 74 -54.25 77.27 0.17
C LEU A 74 -53.61 77.30 1.58
N ARG A 75 -52.53 78.08 1.75
CA ARG A 75 -51.78 78.24 3.01
C ARG A 75 -52.60 78.86 4.14
N GLY A 76 -53.43 79.87 3.84
CA GLY A 76 -54.29 80.54 4.83
C GLY A 76 -55.51 79.72 5.27
N GLU A 77 -56.01 78.81 4.42
CA GLU A 77 -57.24 78.04 4.67
C GLU A 77 -56.98 76.63 5.27
N LYS A 78 -55.89 75.96 4.87
CA LYS A 78 -55.61 74.56 5.27
C LYS A 78 -54.77 74.40 6.53
N PHE A 79 -53.91 75.37 6.84
CA PHE A 79 -52.96 75.27 7.95
C PHE A 79 -53.63 75.26 9.34
N PRO A 80 -54.63 76.12 9.64
CA PRO A 80 -55.36 76.06 10.91
C PRO A 80 -56.04 74.70 11.12
N ARG A 81 -56.62 74.11 10.05
CA ARG A 81 -57.27 72.78 10.09
C ARG A 81 -56.31 71.65 10.45
N LEU A 82 -55.06 71.73 9.99
CA LEU A 82 -54.03 70.76 10.33
C LEU A 82 -53.59 70.91 11.80
N ALA A 83 -53.41 72.14 12.28
CA ALA A 83 -53.02 72.43 13.66
C ALA A 83 -54.08 71.94 14.68
N PHE A 84 -55.37 72.23 14.46
CA PHE A 84 -56.45 71.73 15.33
C PHE A 84 -56.53 70.19 15.36
N ARG A 85 -56.30 69.52 14.22
CA ARG A 85 -56.29 68.04 14.16
C ARG A 85 -55.09 67.43 14.87
N LEU A 86 -53.91 68.03 14.74
CA LEU A 86 -52.71 67.55 15.42
C LEU A 86 -52.84 67.70 16.94
N VAL A 87 -53.40 68.81 17.42
CA VAL A 87 -53.71 68.99 18.85
C VAL A 87 -54.71 67.94 19.33
N LEU A 88 -55.80 67.70 18.60
CA LEU A 88 -56.76 66.63 18.92
C LEU A 88 -56.07 65.26 19.03
N VAL A 89 -55.26 64.88 18.05
CA VAL A 89 -54.51 63.61 18.08
C VAL A 89 -53.54 63.55 19.26
N TYR A 90 -52.88 64.66 19.59
CA TYR A 90 -51.93 64.72 20.70
C TYR A 90 -52.61 64.60 22.07
N LEU A 91 -53.75 65.28 22.28
CA LEU A 91 -54.57 65.17 23.49
C LEU A 91 -55.00 63.70 23.75
N TYR A 92 -55.16 62.91 22.69
CA TYR A 92 -55.47 61.48 22.79
C TYR A 92 -54.27 60.58 23.08
N ARG A 93 -53.06 60.91 22.59
CA ARG A 93 -51.91 59.99 22.64
C ARG A 93 -50.86 60.32 23.69
N ALA A 94 -50.79 61.55 24.18
CA ALA A 94 -49.75 61.98 25.12
C ALA A 94 -50.04 61.59 26.58
N GLY A 95 -49.00 61.61 27.42
CA GLY A 95 -49.11 61.47 28.87
C GLY A 95 -49.75 62.69 29.54
N LEU A 96 -50.40 62.48 30.68
CA LEU A 96 -51.30 63.46 31.32
C LEU A 96 -50.63 64.81 31.64
N GLU A 97 -49.38 64.79 32.08
CA GLU A 97 -48.59 65.99 32.41
C GLU A 97 -48.25 66.81 31.15
N ALA A 98 -47.93 66.13 30.04
CA ALA A 98 -47.66 66.77 28.76
C ALA A 98 -48.92 67.33 28.09
N VAL A 99 -50.08 66.69 28.32
CA VAL A 99 -51.39 67.19 27.86
C VAL A 99 -51.71 68.54 28.50
N LEU A 100 -51.54 68.67 29.83
CA LEU A 100 -51.81 69.92 30.55
C LEU A 100 -50.92 71.09 30.05
N LEU A 101 -49.62 70.83 29.87
CA LEU A 101 -48.66 71.79 29.30
C LEU A 101 -49.01 72.19 27.86
N SER A 102 -49.41 71.24 27.02
CA SER A 102 -49.79 71.52 25.62
C SER A 102 -51.05 72.37 25.52
N VAL A 103 -52.04 72.15 26.40
CA VAL A 103 -53.26 72.96 26.47
C VAL A 103 -52.95 74.39 26.89
N GLN A 104 -52.10 74.57 27.92
CA GLN A 104 -51.65 75.89 28.37
C GLN A 104 -50.88 76.67 27.29
N GLN A 105 -50.10 75.97 26.46
CA GLN A 105 -49.36 76.60 25.35
C GLN A 105 -50.22 76.83 24.10
N PHE A 106 -51.25 76.01 23.88
CA PHE A 106 -52.13 76.11 22.71
C PHE A 106 -53.18 77.21 22.84
N LEU A 107 -53.80 77.38 24.01
CA LEU A 107 -54.88 78.36 24.24
C LEU A 107 -54.52 79.80 23.81
N PRO A 108 -53.31 80.35 24.10
CA PRO A 108 -52.91 81.68 23.63
C PRO A 108 -52.79 81.82 22.11
N LEU A 109 -52.62 80.73 21.36
CA LEU A 109 -52.46 80.73 19.91
C LEU A 109 -53.81 80.70 19.16
N VAL A 110 -54.88 80.29 19.84
CA VAL A 110 -56.22 80.12 19.25
C VAL A 110 -56.77 81.40 18.60
N PRO A 111 -56.68 82.60 19.21
CA PRO A 111 -57.15 83.84 18.57
C PRO A 111 -56.45 84.15 17.24
N GLY A 112 -55.18 83.74 17.07
CA GLY A 112 -54.43 83.95 15.83
C GLY A 112 -54.81 82.99 14.69
N PHE A 113 -55.49 81.89 15.00
CA PHE A 113 -56.07 80.97 14.01
C PHE A 113 -57.51 81.34 13.63
N LEU A 114 -58.18 82.14 14.45
CA LEU A 114 -59.58 82.53 14.31
C LEU A 114 -59.68 84.03 14.00
N SER A 115 -59.26 84.44 12.80
CA SER A 115 -59.43 85.83 12.34
C SER A 115 -60.91 86.19 12.19
N SER A 116 -61.29 87.42 12.58
CA SER A 116 -62.66 87.86 12.88
C SER A 116 -63.69 87.89 11.74
N ASP A 117 -63.33 87.59 10.49
CA ASP A 117 -64.19 87.89 9.32
C ASP A 117 -64.48 86.72 8.36
N SER A 118 -64.77 85.49 8.84
CA SER A 118 -65.40 84.49 7.95
C SER A 118 -66.32 83.47 8.63
N ASP A 119 -67.48 83.19 8.00
CA ASP A 119 -68.41 82.11 8.39
C ASP A 119 -67.74 80.72 8.34
N GLN A 120 -66.67 80.55 7.57
CA GLN A 120 -65.87 79.33 7.55
C GLN A 120 -65.10 79.11 8.87
N ASN A 121 -64.62 80.16 9.53
CA ASN A 121 -63.92 80.06 10.82
C ASN A 121 -64.90 79.72 11.95
N LYS A 122 -66.14 80.26 11.91
CA LYS A 122 -67.23 79.80 12.80
C LYS A 122 -67.46 78.30 12.63
N GLY A 123 -67.63 77.83 11.38
CA GLY A 123 -67.82 76.41 11.08
C GLY A 123 -66.66 75.51 11.57
N GLN A 124 -65.43 76.01 11.55
CA GLN A 124 -64.25 75.28 12.04
C GLN A 124 -64.13 75.25 13.56
N LEU A 125 -64.43 76.37 14.25
CA LEU A 125 -64.50 76.42 15.71
C LEU A 125 -65.59 75.46 16.21
N TYR A 126 -66.77 75.50 15.60
CA TYR A 126 -67.87 74.58 15.86
C TYR A 126 -67.45 73.12 15.63
N LEU A 127 -66.85 72.79 14.47
CA LEU A 127 -66.37 71.43 14.20
C LEU A 127 -65.31 70.97 15.22
N THR A 128 -64.44 71.87 15.69
CA THR A 128 -63.39 71.54 16.66
C THR A 128 -63.97 71.32 18.05
N ILE A 129 -64.90 72.17 18.50
CA ILE A 129 -65.65 71.97 19.75
C ILE A 129 -66.43 70.66 19.68
N TRP A 130 -67.07 70.36 18.54
CA TRP A 130 -67.80 69.11 18.34
C TRP A 130 -66.88 67.89 18.42
N CYS A 131 -65.71 67.93 17.79
CA CYS A 131 -64.70 66.88 17.90
C CYS A 131 -64.13 66.73 19.33
N LEU A 132 -63.97 67.83 20.08
CA LEU A 132 -63.52 67.79 21.48
C LEU A 132 -64.61 67.27 22.43
N LEU A 133 -65.89 67.58 22.17
CA LEU A 133 -67.03 67.02 22.89
C LEU A 133 -67.20 65.52 22.62
N ASP A 134 -67.08 65.10 21.36
CA ASP A 134 -67.04 63.69 20.99
C ASP A 134 -65.81 63.00 21.60
N ALA A 135 -64.68 63.70 21.66
CA ALA A 135 -63.50 63.16 22.32
C ALA A 135 -63.68 63.00 23.82
N ARG A 136 -64.28 63.99 24.48
CA ARG A 136 -64.64 63.91 25.89
C ARG A 136 -65.56 62.72 26.17
N SER A 137 -66.57 62.47 25.34
CA SER A 137 -67.50 61.34 25.53
C SER A 137 -66.81 59.97 25.33
N GLN A 138 -65.82 59.87 24.45
CA GLN A 138 -65.05 58.64 24.22
C GLN A 138 -64.02 58.36 25.34
N VAL A 139 -63.53 59.41 26.02
CA VAL A 139 -62.42 59.35 26.99
C VAL A 139 -62.87 59.15 28.45
N GLU A 140 -64.18 59.10 28.74
CA GLU A 140 -64.75 58.95 30.10
C GLU A 140 -64.30 57.69 30.89
N LYS A 141 -63.59 56.74 30.26
CA LYS A 141 -63.07 55.51 30.90
C LYS A 141 -61.55 55.40 30.94
N MET A 142 -60.81 56.43 30.52
CA MET A 142 -59.34 56.45 30.53
C MET A 142 -58.81 57.45 31.57
N ASP A 143 -57.77 57.03 32.32
CA ASP A 143 -57.02 57.85 33.28
C ASP A 143 -57.83 58.48 34.44
N ASP A 144 -58.67 57.69 35.12
CA ASP A 144 -59.44 58.07 36.33
C ASP A 144 -60.28 59.36 36.22
N GLY A 145 -60.65 59.76 34.99
CA GLY A 145 -61.46 60.95 34.71
C GLY A 145 -60.66 62.27 34.62
N THR A 146 -59.36 62.25 34.90
CA THR A 146 -58.49 63.43 34.90
C THR A 146 -58.37 64.07 33.51
N ARG A 147 -58.23 63.25 32.46
CA ARG A 147 -58.17 63.72 31.06
C ARG A 147 -59.49 64.30 30.57
N SER A 148 -60.62 63.74 31.02
CA SER A 148 -61.95 64.29 30.76
C SER A 148 -62.12 65.68 31.39
N HIS A 149 -61.54 65.90 32.57
CA HIS A 149 -61.52 67.23 33.21
C HIS A 149 -60.71 68.25 32.40
N VAL A 150 -59.49 67.90 31.94
CA VAL A 150 -58.67 68.78 31.10
C VAL A 150 -59.35 69.11 29.76
N LEU A 151 -60.00 68.12 29.13
CA LEU A 151 -60.78 68.35 27.90
C LEU A 151 -61.99 69.24 28.16
N SER A 152 -62.67 69.08 29.30
CA SER A 152 -63.79 69.94 29.69
C SER A 152 -63.36 71.38 29.88
N GLN A 153 -62.24 71.60 30.56
CA GLN A 153 -61.64 72.92 30.76
C GLN A 153 -61.20 73.54 29.43
N LEU A 154 -60.58 72.78 28.52
CA LEU A 154 -60.22 73.25 27.18
C LEU A 154 -61.46 73.64 26.36
N ILE A 155 -62.55 72.88 26.45
CA ILE A 155 -63.81 73.18 25.76
C ILE A 155 -64.42 74.47 26.30
N GLU A 156 -64.46 74.65 27.62
CA GLU A 156 -64.95 75.87 28.27
C GLU A 156 -64.14 77.10 27.84
N GLU A 157 -62.80 77.01 27.91
CA GLU A 157 -61.89 78.07 27.48
C GLU A 157 -62.02 78.40 25.98
N LEU A 158 -62.19 77.39 25.11
CA LEU A 158 -62.43 77.61 23.67
C LEU A 158 -63.79 78.26 23.39
N ILE A 159 -64.82 77.92 24.17
CA ILE A 159 -66.13 78.59 24.11
C ILE A 159 -66.00 80.03 24.59
N GLU A 160 -65.23 80.29 25.65
CA GLU A 160 -65.01 81.62 26.21
C GLU A 160 -64.19 82.51 25.27
N ILE A 161 -63.11 81.99 24.69
CA ILE A 161 -62.35 82.65 23.60
C ILE A 161 -63.28 82.91 22.39
N GLY A 162 -64.14 81.96 22.04
CA GLY A 162 -65.17 82.13 21.01
C GLY A 162 -66.16 83.27 21.31
N LYS A 163 -66.57 83.44 22.58
CA LYS A 163 -67.42 84.55 23.04
C LYS A 163 -66.67 85.89 23.04
N VAL A 164 -65.38 85.90 23.38
CA VAL A 164 -64.53 87.12 23.39
C VAL A 164 -64.28 87.63 21.96
N ILE A 165 -64.09 86.74 20.98
CA ILE A 165 -63.85 87.07 19.57
C ILE A 165 -65.17 87.34 18.79
N GLY A 166 -66.34 87.24 19.44
CA GLY A 166 -67.64 87.50 18.82
C GLY A 166 -68.15 86.40 17.88
N LEU A 167 -67.60 85.18 18.00
CA LEU A 167 -67.96 84.03 17.17
C LEU A 167 -69.04 83.13 17.83
N VAL A 168 -69.35 83.36 19.11
CA VAL A 168 -70.34 82.62 19.93
C VAL A 168 -71.23 83.61 20.72
N ASP A 169 -72.56 83.43 20.69
CA ASP A 169 -73.54 84.37 21.28
C ASP A 169 -73.53 84.39 22.83
N LYS A 170 -73.69 85.59 23.42
CA LYS A 170 -73.73 85.82 24.89
C LYS A 170 -75.15 85.64 25.46
N GLU A 171 -75.58 84.42 25.77
CA GLU A 171 -76.83 84.19 26.53
C GLU A 171 -76.62 83.39 27.83
N LYS A 172 -77.28 83.83 28.92
CA LYS A 172 -77.20 83.31 30.30
C LYS A 172 -78.00 82.01 30.45
N ARG A 173 -77.35 80.88 30.76
CA ARG A 173 -77.98 79.72 31.42
C ARG A 173 -77.02 79.10 32.44
N THR A 174 -77.58 78.72 33.59
CA THR A 174 -76.92 78.31 34.85
C THR A 174 -76.16 76.96 34.74
N GLU A 175 -75.11 76.83 35.56
CA GLU A 175 -74.12 75.73 35.60
C GLU A 175 -74.71 74.32 35.77
N GLU A 176 -75.99 74.16 36.15
CA GLU A 176 -76.64 72.85 36.26
C GLU A 176 -77.00 72.20 34.90
N THR A 177 -76.86 72.92 33.78
CA THR A 177 -77.34 72.48 32.45
C THR A 177 -76.26 71.95 31.49
N MET A 178 -75.11 71.49 31.96
CA MET A 178 -74.14 70.85 31.05
C MET A 178 -74.28 69.32 30.90
N LYS A 179 -75.12 68.64 31.69
CA LYS A 179 -74.97 67.18 31.87
C LYS A 179 -75.74 66.27 30.89
N ASN A 180 -76.75 66.73 30.15
CA ASN A 180 -77.65 65.81 29.42
C ASN A 180 -77.71 65.92 27.89
N ASP A 181 -77.17 66.95 27.22
CA ASP A 181 -77.12 66.94 25.74
C ASP A 181 -76.12 67.98 25.16
N PRO A 182 -74.86 67.61 24.87
CA PRO A 182 -73.83 68.56 24.43
C PRO A 182 -74.00 69.06 22.98
N TYR A 183 -74.97 68.52 22.23
CA TYR A 183 -75.05 68.66 20.78
C TYR A 183 -76.04 69.72 20.27
N SER A 184 -76.82 70.37 21.15
CA SER A 184 -77.84 71.34 20.70
C SER A 184 -77.26 72.68 20.22
N PHE A 185 -75.93 72.85 20.27
CA PHE A 185 -75.22 74.10 19.99
C PHE A 185 -74.76 74.27 18.52
N LEU A 186 -74.86 73.22 17.69
CA LEU A 186 -74.41 73.25 16.29
C LEU A 186 -75.54 72.89 15.32
N GLN A 187 -75.84 73.75 14.33
CA GLN A 187 -76.74 73.42 13.21
C GLN A 187 -76.21 72.19 12.43
N GLN A 188 -76.66 70.98 12.79
CA GLN A 188 -76.16 69.70 12.27
C GLN A 188 -76.14 69.58 10.74
N ASP A 189 -77.09 70.22 10.05
CA ASP A 189 -77.29 70.00 8.62
C ASP A 189 -76.23 70.68 7.75
N LYS A 190 -75.67 71.82 8.17
CA LYS A 190 -74.55 72.47 7.48
C LYS A 190 -73.24 71.69 7.64
N VAL A 191 -73.03 71.06 8.80
CA VAL A 191 -71.85 70.21 9.07
C VAL A 191 -71.90 68.92 8.23
N LYS A 192 -73.08 68.28 8.13
CA LYS A 192 -73.27 67.05 7.33
C LYS A 192 -73.02 67.26 5.84
N ALA A 193 -73.30 68.45 5.30
CA ALA A 193 -73.04 68.79 3.90
C ALA A 193 -71.53 68.94 3.62
N LEU A 194 -70.79 69.68 4.46
CA LEU A 194 -69.33 69.81 4.32
C LEU A 194 -68.60 68.47 4.46
N VAL A 195 -69.06 67.58 5.35
CA VAL A 195 -68.48 66.23 5.52
C VAL A 195 -68.63 65.37 4.26
N ARG A 196 -69.70 65.56 3.47
CA ARG A 196 -69.95 64.76 2.26
C ARG A 196 -68.98 65.09 1.13
N ASP A 197 -68.66 66.36 0.93
CA ASP A 197 -67.73 66.79 -0.12
C ASP A 197 -66.28 66.41 0.20
N ASP A 198 -65.85 66.58 1.46
CA ASP A 198 -64.53 66.12 1.92
C ASP A 198 -64.36 64.61 1.75
N LYS A 199 -65.43 63.82 1.99
CA LYS A 199 -65.41 62.36 1.83
C LYS A 199 -65.23 61.92 0.38
N LYS A 200 -65.78 62.66 -0.60
CA LYS A 200 -65.56 62.36 -2.03
C LYS A 200 -64.12 62.65 -2.45
N PHE A 201 -63.58 63.79 -2.03
CA PHE A 201 -62.20 64.17 -2.33
C PHE A 201 -61.19 63.16 -1.77
N LEU A 202 -61.35 62.78 -0.49
CA LEU A 202 -60.51 61.78 0.16
C LEU A 202 -60.52 60.42 -0.56
N ARG A 203 -61.67 59.99 -1.07
CA ARG A 203 -61.79 58.72 -1.82
C ARG A 203 -61.09 58.74 -3.17
N ALA A 204 -61.03 59.88 -3.85
CA ALA A 204 -60.32 60.01 -5.12
C ALA A 204 -58.80 60.07 -4.92
N ALA A 205 -58.35 60.86 -3.94
CA ALA A 205 -56.93 60.95 -3.58
C ALA A 205 -56.38 59.61 -3.07
N LYS A 206 -57.14 58.92 -2.20
CA LYS A 206 -56.75 57.60 -1.68
C LYS A 206 -56.58 56.56 -2.79
N ARG A 207 -57.46 56.55 -3.81
CA ARG A 207 -57.34 55.60 -4.93
C ARG A 207 -56.07 55.80 -5.76
N LYS A 208 -55.71 57.06 -6.07
CA LYS A 208 -54.45 57.35 -6.79
C LYS A 208 -53.22 57.01 -5.95
N TRP A 209 -53.26 57.31 -4.66
CA TRP A 209 -52.16 57.01 -3.75
C TRP A 209 -51.94 55.50 -3.61
N VAL A 210 -53.02 54.72 -3.41
CA VAL A 210 -52.94 53.25 -3.32
C VAL A 210 -52.34 52.65 -4.58
N SER A 211 -52.79 53.06 -5.77
CA SER A 211 -52.24 52.54 -7.04
C SER A 211 -50.75 52.87 -7.21
N ALA A 212 -50.30 54.07 -6.85
CA ALA A 212 -48.88 54.43 -6.94
C ALA A 212 -48.02 53.66 -5.92
N VAL A 213 -48.53 53.44 -4.71
CA VAL A 213 -47.86 52.65 -3.68
C VAL A 213 -47.76 51.18 -4.09
N GLU A 214 -48.80 50.62 -4.72
CA GLU A 214 -48.79 49.25 -5.23
C GLU A 214 -47.73 49.06 -6.32
N THR A 215 -47.61 49.98 -7.28
CA THR A 215 -46.56 49.93 -8.32
C THR A 215 -45.16 50.03 -7.72
N LEU A 216 -44.94 50.96 -6.80
CA LEU A 216 -43.62 51.16 -6.20
C LEU A 216 -43.21 50.00 -5.29
N ASN A 217 -44.17 49.40 -4.57
CA ASN A 217 -43.94 48.19 -3.79
C ASN A 217 -43.61 46.99 -4.68
N ALA A 218 -44.24 46.87 -5.86
CA ALA A 218 -43.90 45.83 -6.82
C ALA A 218 -42.46 45.98 -7.33
N GLU A 219 -42.07 47.17 -7.77
CA GLU A 219 -40.70 47.45 -8.24
C GLU A 219 -39.64 47.26 -7.14
N THR A 220 -39.95 47.69 -5.91
CA THR A 220 -39.04 47.53 -4.75
C THR A 220 -38.91 46.06 -4.34
N ASN A 221 -40.00 45.29 -4.40
CA ASN A 221 -39.95 43.86 -4.12
C ASN A 221 -39.18 43.11 -5.20
N ASP A 222 -39.32 43.49 -6.48
CA ASP A 222 -38.57 42.88 -7.57
C ASP A 222 -37.07 43.15 -7.43
N THR A 223 -36.65 44.40 -7.17
CA THR A 223 -35.24 44.74 -6.91
C THR A 223 -34.69 44.04 -5.68
N ARG A 224 -35.42 44.04 -4.55
CA ARG A 224 -35.02 43.31 -3.34
C ARG A 224 -34.90 41.82 -3.57
N SER A 225 -35.75 41.24 -4.43
CA SER A 225 -35.66 39.81 -4.78
C SER A 225 -34.44 39.49 -5.63
N LEU A 226 -34.02 40.44 -6.49
CA LEU A 226 -32.83 40.34 -7.33
C LEU A 226 -31.55 40.44 -6.50
N GLU A 227 -31.46 41.43 -5.61
CA GLU A 227 -30.35 41.58 -4.66
C GLU A 227 -30.22 40.36 -3.73
N LEU A 228 -31.34 39.81 -3.25
CA LEU A 228 -31.32 38.60 -2.42
C LEU A 228 -30.80 37.38 -3.20
N ARG A 229 -31.13 37.27 -4.50
CA ARG A 229 -30.61 36.19 -5.35
C ARG A 229 -29.12 36.34 -5.62
N GLU A 230 -28.65 37.56 -5.90
CA GLU A 230 -27.22 37.84 -6.11
C GLU A 230 -26.40 37.63 -4.83
N SER A 231 -26.91 38.07 -3.67
CA SER A 231 -26.27 37.83 -2.37
C SER A 231 -26.16 36.34 -2.05
N LYS A 232 -27.23 35.57 -2.30
CA LYS A 232 -27.20 34.10 -2.12
C LYS A 232 -26.21 33.42 -3.06
N ALA A 233 -26.15 33.83 -4.32
CA ALA A 233 -25.19 33.29 -5.27
C ALA A 233 -23.74 33.58 -4.85
N LEU A 234 -23.47 34.77 -4.30
CA LEU A 234 -22.15 35.14 -3.78
C LEU A 234 -21.79 34.36 -2.50
N GLU A 235 -22.75 34.15 -1.61
CA GLU A 235 -22.58 33.32 -0.40
C GLU A 235 -22.28 31.86 -0.78
N GLU A 236 -23.01 31.28 -1.73
CA GLU A 236 -22.78 29.92 -2.22
C GLU A 236 -21.39 29.78 -2.87
N GLN A 237 -20.97 30.75 -3.69
CA GLN A 237 -19.62 30.76 -4.27
C GLN A 237 -18.53 30.88 -3.19
N SER A 238 -18.72 31.76 -2.21
CA SER A 238 -17.77 31.93 -1.10
C SER A 238 -17.65 30.66 -0.26
N LEU A 239 -18.77 30.00 0.01
CA LEU A 239 -18.82 28.75 0.77
C LEU A 239 -18.17 27.59 -0.01
N THR A 240 -18.31 27.58 -1.34
CA THR A 240 -17.62 26.62 -2.22
C THR A 240 -16.10 26.82 -2.20
N VAL A 241 -15.63 28.06 -2.27
CA VAL A 241 -14.19 28.39 -2.21
C VAL A 241 -13.62 28.07 -0.82
N LEU A 242 -14.33 28.43 0.25
CA LEU A 242 -13.93 28.11 1.63
C LEU A 242 -13.85 26.60 1.84
N ASN A 243 -14.83 25.83 1.36
CA ASN A 243 -14.78 24.38 1.42
C ASN A 243 -13.61 23.80 0.62
N SER A 244 -13.31 24.36 -0.56
CA SER A 244 -12.14 23.96 -1.36
C SER A 244 -10.82 24.21 -0.61
N ILE A 245 -10.65 25.40 -0.03
CA ILE A 245 -9.46 25.76 0.77
C ILE A 245 -9.37 24.89 2.03
N HIS A 246 -10.49 24.70 2.74
CA HIS A 246 -10.55 23.85 3.93
C HIS A 246 -10.18 22.40 3.61
N ASN A 247 -10.71 21.84 2.52
CA ASN A 247 -10.37 20.49 2.07
C ASN A 247 -8.90 20.38 1.64
N SER A 248 -8.35 21.39 0.97
CA SER A 248 -6.93 21.45 0.62
C SER A 248 -6.03 21.48 1.87
N GLU A 249 -6.38 22.29 2.87
CA GLU A 249 -5.62 22.41 4.11
C GLU A 249 -5.75 21.16 5.00
N LEU A 250 -6.93 20.53 5.06
CA LEU A 250 -7.12 19.22 5.69
C LEU A 250 -6.28 18.13 5.00
N SER A 251 -6.27 18.11 3.67
CA SER A 251 -5.47 17.16 2.88
C SER A 251 -3.97 17.37 3.13
N ARG A 252 -3.51 18.62 3.18
CA ARG A 252 -2.14 18.97 3.52
C ARG A 252 -1.76 18.49 4.92
N ARG A 253 -2.58 18.78 5.93
CA ARG A 253 -2.34 18.34 7.32
C ARG A 253 -2.34 16.81 7.44
N ALA A 254 -3.25 16.13 6.76
CA ALA A 254 -3.25 14.68 6.68
C ALA A 254 -1.94 14.16 6.08
N ALA A 255 -1.49 14.70 4.94
CA ALA A 255 -0.22 14.31 4.32
C ALA A 255 1.01 14.51 5.24
N TYR A 256 1.05 15.61 6.00
CA TYR A 256 2.12 15.83 6.99
C TYR A 256 2.08 14.83 8.14
N GLN A 257 0.91 14.59 8.74
CA GLN A 257 0.76 13.58 9.79
C GLN A 257 1.13 12.19 9.26
N LEU A 258 0.72 11.85 8.04
CA LEU A 258 1.04 10.57 7.41
C LEU A 258 2.56 10.39 7.20
N LYS A 259 3.27 11.47 6.89
CA LYS A 259 4.73 11.46 6.76
C LYS A 259 5.40 11.26 8.13
N GLU A 260 4.93 11.98 9.15
CA GLU A 260 5.43 11.85 10.53
C GLU A 260 5.19 10.44 11.08
N ASP A 261 3.98 9.90 10.95
CA ASP A 261 3.63 8.53 11.37
C ASP A 261 4.52 7.49 10.65
N ALA A 262 4.80 7.69 9.36
CA ALA A 262 5.68 6.81 8.58
C ALA A 262 7.16 6.90 9.05
N GLU A 263 7.64 8.10 9.37
CA GLU A 263 8.99 8.31 9.93
C GLU A 263 9.11 7.69 11.33
N GLU A 264 8.14 7.91 12.22
CA GLU A 264 8.10 7.26 13.53
C GLU A 264 8.12 5.73 13.41
N GLN A 265 7.32 5.18 12.50
CA GLN A 265 7.27 3.74 12.24
C GLN A 265 8.61 3.20 11.70
N ALA A 266 9.27 3.95 10.81
CA ALA A 266 10.58 3.57 10.26
C ALA A 266 11.66 3.57 11.36
N VAL A 267 11.69 4.61 12.19
CA VAL A 267 12.61 4.73 13.33
C VAL A 267 12.37 3.58 14.33
N ALA A 268 11.12 3.29 14.69
CA ALA A 268 10.79 2.18 15.57
C ALA A 268 11.27 0.83 15.01
N SER A 269 11.06 0.61 13.70
CA SER A 269 11.49 -0.61 13.01
C SER A 269 13.02 -0.77 13.01
N GLN A 270 13.75 0.33 12.78
CA GLN A 270 15.22 0.35 12.84
C GLN A 270 15.73 0.08 14.26
N TRP A 271 15.11 0.67 15.29
CA TRP A 271 15.47 0.38 16.67
C TRP A 271 15.26 -1.09 17.04
N CYS A 272 14.15 -1.70 16.61
CA CYS A 272 13.90 -3.12 16.80
C CYS A 272 14.95 -3.98 16.09
N LEU A 273 15.35 -3.59 14.88
CA LEU A 273 16.41 -4.26 14.13
C LEU A 273 17.76 -4.19 14.86
N ILE A 274 18.17 -3.00 15.28
CA ILE A 274 19.43 -2.80 16.03
C ILE A 274 19.40 -3.61 17.32
N PHE A 275 18.29 -3.55 18.06
CA PHE A 275 18.13 -4.31 19.29
C PHE A 275 18.27 -5.83 19.06
N ARG A 276 17.65 -6.37 18.01
CA ARG A 276 17.78 -7.79 17.63
C ARG A 276 19.22 -8.14 17.26
N ASN A 277 19.87 -7.36 16.39
CA ASN A 277 21.27 -7.58 16.03
C ASN A 277 22.22 -7.56 17.24
N LEU A 278 21.91 -6.75 18.26
CA LEU A 278 22.71 -6.70 19.49
C LEU A 278 22.43 -7.86 20.44
N THR A 279 21.21 -8.41 20.45
CA THR A 279 20.76 -9.40 21.46
C THR A 279 20.61 -10.82 20.93
N ASP A 280 20.65 -11.02 19.61
CA ASP A 280 20.64 -12.34 18.97
C ASP A 280 21.86 -13.18 19.37
N GLU A 281 21.85 -14.48 19.04
CA GLU A 281 22.85 -15.45 19.54
C GLU A 281 24.30 -15.04 19.28
N ARG A 282 24.55 -14.36 18.16
CA ARG A 282 25.86 -13.84 17.74
C ARG A 282 26.02 -12.33 17.95
N GLY A 283 25.06 -11.69 18.60
CA GLY A 283 25.07 -10.28 18.92
C GLY A 283 26.04 -9.95 20.08
N PRO A 284 26.64 -8.74 20.11
CA PRO A 284 27.54 -8.32 21.18
C PRO A 284 26.96 -8.39 22.61
N TRP A 285 25.63 -8.32 22.75
CA TRP A 285 24.91 -8.41 24.02
C TRP A 285 24.12 -9.72 24.15
N SER A 286 24.50 -10.76 23.41
CA SER A 286 23.93 -12.10 23.56
C SER A 286 24.04 -12.56 25.01
N SER A 287 22.90 -12.93 25.61
CA SER A 287 22.84 -13.38 27.01
C SER A 287 23.36 -14.81 27.22
N THR A 288 23.65 -15.53 26.13
CA THR A 288 24.00 -16.96 26.14
C THR A 288 25.16 -17.22 25.20
N THR A 289 26.19 -17.92 25.67
CA THR A 289 27.34 -18.31 24.84
C THR A 289 26.92 -19.30 23.76
N PHE A 290 27.33 -19.06 22.52
CA PHE A 290 27.05 -19.96 21.40
C PHE A 290 27.88 -21.27 21.51
N PRO A 291 27.30 -22.45 21.24
CA PRO A 291 25.91 -22.70 20.87
C PRO A 291 24.99 -22.66 22.09
N SER A 292 23.87 -21.95 21.95
CA SER A 292 22.87 -21.85 22.99
C SER A 292 21.83 -22.96 22.89
N ASP A 293 21.53 -23.61 24.02
CA ASP A 293 20.39 -24.53 24.17
C ASP A 293 19.06 -23.77 24.33
N THR A 294 19.02 -22.48 24.02
CA THR A 294 17.81 -21.66 24.12
C THR A 294 16.79 -22.11 23.09
N LEU A 295 15.55 -22.32 23.53
CA LEU A 295 14.46 -22.72 22.65
C LEU A 295 14.17 -21.58 21.65
N VAL A 296 14.37 -21.86 20.36
CA VAL A 296 14.09 -20.92 19.26
C VAL A 296 12.86 -21.41 18.51
N TRP A 297 11.87 -20.53 18.37
CA TRP A 297 10.70 -20.79 17.54
C TRP A 297 10.91 -20.23 16.13
N TRP A 298 10.34 -20.93 15.15
CA TRP A 298 10.50 -20.66 13.74
C TRP A 298 9.17 -20.36 13.06
N LYS A 299 9.19 -19.52 12.04
CA LYS A 299 8.04 -19.30 11.13
C LYS A 299 8.52 -19.24 9.69
N LEU A 300 7.62 -19.50 8.75
CA LEU A 300 7.89 -19.43 7.34
C LEU A 300 8.27 -18.01 6.92
N ASP A 301 9.40 -17.89 6.21
CA ASP A 301 9.79 -16.64 5.58
C ASP A 301 8.93 -16.38 4.33
N LYS A 302 8.58 -15.11 4.08
CA LYS A 302 7.70 -14.73 2.97
C LYS A 302 8.45 -14.61 1.65
N THR A 303 9.78 -14.58 1.67
CA THR A 303 10.64 -14.44 0.50
C THR A 303 10.39 -15.58 -0.48
N GLU A 304 10.11 -15.22 -1.73
CA GLU A 304 9.89 -16.14 -2.84
C GLU A 304 11.11 -16.10 -3.77
N ASP A 305 11.63 -17.26 -4.13
CA ASP A 305 12.62 -17.36 -5.21
C ASP A 305 11.96 -17.14 -6.60
N PRO A 306 12.72 -17.09 -7.71
CA PRO A 306 12.14 -16.93 -9.05
C PRO A 306 11.12 -18.01 -9.46
N LEU A 307 11.14 -19.17 -8.79
CA LEU A 307 10.20 -20.28 -8.98
C LEU A 307 9.04 -20.25 -7.99
N ARG A 308 8.92 -19.17 -7.21
CA ARG A 308 7.93 -18.98 -6.15
C ARG A 308 7.98 -20.08 -5.08
N ARG A 309 9.19 -20.52 -4.70
CA ARG A 309 9.42 -21.41 -3.56
C ARG A 309 9.81 -20.57 -2.34
N ARG A 310 9.24 -20.90 -1.18
CA ARG A 310 9.57 -20.29 0.11
C ARG A 310 10.42 -21.25 0.91
N LEU A 311 11.74 -21.24 0.75
CA LEU A 311 12.61 -22.30 1.31
C LEU A 311 13.07 -22.05 2.75
N LYS A 312 12.96 -20.82 3.24
CA LYS A 312 13.60 -20.38 4.49
C LYS A 312 12.60 -20.28 5.63
N LEU A 313 13.03 -20.67 6.82
CA LEU A 313 12.39 -20.27 8.07
C LEU A 313 13.16 -19.10 8.70
N LYS A 314 12.42 -18.15 9.28
CA LYS A 314 12.95 -17.07 10.12
C LYS A 314 12.54 -17.26 11.57
N ARG A 315 13.32 -16.69 12.49
CA ARG A 315 13.01 -16.72 13.93
C ARG A 315 11.67 -16.03 14.19
N ASN A 316 10.84 -16.64 15.01
CA ASN A 316 9.57 -16.06 15.46
C ASN A 316 9.74 -15.43 16.85
N TYR A 317 9.96 -14.11 16.88
CA TYR A 317 10.12 -13.36 18.12
C TYR A 317 8.81 -13.20 18.90
N HIS A 318 7.66 -13.29 18.20
CA HIS A 318 6.32 -13.12 18.76
C HIS A 318 5.56 -14.46 18.75
N PHE A 319 6.22 -15.52 19.20
CA PHE A 319 5.60 -16.84 19.26
C PHE A 319 4.48 -16.88 20.30
N ASP A 320 3.29 -17.31 19.87
CA ASP A 320 2.16 -17.53 20.78
C ASP A 320 2.38 -18.79 21.62
N GLN A 321 2.62 -18.60 22.92
CA GLN A 321 2.85 -19.68 23.87
C GLN A 321 1.61 -20.55 24.11
N GLU A 322 0.39 -20.07 23.79
CA GLU A 322 -0.81 -20.89 23.88
C GLU A 322 -0.77 -22.09 22.93
N LEU A 323 0.01 -22.01 21.83
CA LEU A 323 0.22 -23.11 20.89
C LEU A 323 0.90 -24.34 21.55
N LEU A 324 1.51 -24.17 22.72
CA LEU A 324 2.17 -25.24 23.49
C LEU A 324 1.24 -25.87 24.53
N GLN A 325 0.08 -25.26 24.81
CA GLN A 325 -0.79 -25.69 25.90
C GLN A 325 -2.01 -26.48 25.39
N PRO A 326 -2.46 -27.51 26.13
CA PRO A 326 -3.80 -28.05 25.94
C PRO A 326 -4.82 -26.96 26.25
N ALA A 327 -5.79 -26.74 25.36
CA ALA A 327 -6.81 -25.73 25.57
C ALA A 327 -7.50 -25.95 26.91
N ALA A 328 -7.38 -24.98 27.83
CA ALA A 328 -7.88 -25.09 29.19
C ALA A 328 -9.33 -25.59 29.20
N SER A 329 -9.54 -26.79 29.73
CA SER A 329 -10.86 -27.29 30.09
C SER A 329 -11.31 -26.53 31.32
N THR A 330 -12.48 -25.90 31.21
CA THR A 330 -13.25 -25.34 32.32
C THR A 330 -13.75 -26.46 33.22
N GLU A 331 -12.85 -27.18 33.90
CA GLU A 331 -13.18 -28.10 34.98
C GLU A 331 -12.14 -27.93 36.09
N GLY A 332 -12.55 -27.30 37.17
CA GLY A 332 -11.69 -27.11 38.33
C GLY A 332 -11.56 -28.40 39.12
N VAL A 333 -10.36 -28.97 39.20
CA VAL A 333 -9.84 -29.67 40.40
C VAL A 333 -8.30 -29.69 40.35
N GLY A 334 -7.67 -29.25 41.44
CA GLY A 334 -6.48 -29.88 42.02
C GLY A 334 -5.12 -29.67 41.35
N SER A 335 -4.33 -28.76 41.92
CA SER A 335 -2.90 -28.57 41.69
C SER A 335 -2.07 -29.88 41.80
N GLN A 336 -1.27 -30.20 40.78
CA GLN A 336 0.03 -30.84 40.95
C GLN A 336 1.07 -30.26 39.99
N SER A 337 2.29 -30.14 40.51
CA SER A 337 3.40 -29.29 40.08
C SER A 337 4.00 -29.61 38.70
N ALA A 338 3.99 -28.61 37.81
CA ALA A 338 4.88 -28.54 36.66
C ALA A 338 6.33 -28.22 37.10
N PRO A 339 7.36 -28.69 36.37
CA PRO A 339 8.75 -28.40 36.71
C PRO A 339 9.02 -26.89 36.57
N LYS A 340 9.65 -26.31 37.60
CA LYS A 340 10.11 -24.91 37.59
C LYS A 340 11.15 -24.72 36.49
N VAL A 341 10.72 -24.24 35.32
CA VAL A 341 11.61 -23.50 34.42
C VAL A 341 11.95 -22.20 35.13
N LEU A 342 13.25 -21.95 35.35
CA LEU A 342 13.74 -20.71 35.95
C LEU A 342 13.13 -19.53 35.19
N SER A 343 12.25 -18.80 35.88
CA SER A 343 11.80 -17.49 35.45
C SER A 343 13.03 -16.60 35.36
N ARG A 344 13.45 -16.31 34.13
CA ARG A 344 14.46 -15.29 33.82
C ARG A 344 14.06 -14.01 34.55
N GLU A 345 14.89 -13.60 35.50
CA GLU A 345 14.79 -12.29 36.13
C GLU A 345 14.71 -11.26 35.00
N LYS A 346 13.57 -10.57 34.91
CA LYS A 346 13.49 -9.33 34.17
C LYS A 346 14.49 -8.40 34.84
N VAL A 347 15.67 -8.23 34.24
CA VAL A 347 16.55 -7.11 34.59
C VAL A 347 15.75 -5.86 34.31
N SER A 348 15.17 -5.33 35.37
CA SER A 348 14.37 -4.13 35.41
C SER A 348 15.31 -2.93 35.22
N PHE A 349 15.64 -2.60 33.96
CA PHE A 349 16.04 -1.23 33.63
C PHE A 349 14.78 -0.36 33.56
N ARG A 350 14.26 -0.01 34.74
CA ARG A 350 13.28 1.06 34.90
C ARG A 350 14.01 2.39 34.82
N LYS A 351 13.70 3.17 33.76
CA LYS A 351 13.97 4.60 33.49
C LYS A 351 14.86 4.88 32.27
N ALA A 352 14.47 4.43 31.08
CA ALA A 352 14.74 5.11 29.80
C ALA A 352 13.91 4.52 28.63
N ALA A 353 12.63 4.20 28.85
CA ALA A 353 11.67 3.87 27.79
C ALA A 353 10.30 3.67 28.42
N SER A 354 9.62 4.75 28.77
CA SER A 354 8.19 4.71 29.05
C SER A 354 7.42 4.80 27.71
N PHE A 355 7.64 3.82 26.83
CA PHE A 355 6.70 3.50 25.77
C PHE A 355 5.94 2.26 26.24
N LYS A 356 4.69 2.45 26.67
CA LYS A 356 3.74 1.34 26.79
C LYS A 356 3.41 0.90 25.37
N LEU A 357 4.13 -0.10 24.84
CA LEU A 357 3.64 -0.86 23.70
C LEU A 357 2.57 -1.83 24.23
N GLU A 358 1.35 -1.70 23.70
CA GLU A 358 0.29 -2.66 23.91
C GLU A 358 0.55 -3.90 23.04
N LYS A 359 0.19 -5.08 23.56
CA LYS A 359 0.39 -6.41 22.95
C LYS A 359 -0.08 -6.53 21.48
N GLU A 360 -1.03 -5.70 21.05
CA GLU A 360 -1.57 -5.73 19.68
C GLU A 360 -0.69 -5.02 18.64
N SER A 361 0.23 -4.15 19.08
CA SER A 361 1.15 -3.41 18.21
C SER A 361 2.42 -4.19 17.84
N GLU A 362 2.78 -5.22 18.61
CA GLU A 362 4.04 -5.96 18.46
C GLU A 362 3.99 -7.08 17.40
N GLU A 363 2.82 -7.71 17.17
CA GLU A 363 2.67 -8.74 16.11
C GLU A 363 2.72 -8.16 14.68
N VAL A 364 2.53 -6.85 14.55
CA VAL A 364 2.48 -6.11 13.27
C VAL A 364 3.90 -5.81 12.75
N GLU A 365 4.89 -5.71 13.65
CA GLU A 365 6.27 -5.30 13.34
C GLU A 365 6.99 -6.26 12.39
N ASP A 366 6.76 -7.57 12.52
CA ASP A 366 7.41 -8.58 11.67
C ASP A 366 6.85 -8.64 10.24
N GLU A 367 5.67 -8.06 9.97
CA GLU A 367 5.17 -7.87 8.60
C GLU A 367 5.60 -6.53 7.99
N MET A 368 5.90 -5.54 8.83
CA MET A 368 6.26 -4.17 8.44
C MET A 368 7.74 -4.04 8.06
N GLN A 369 8.61 -4.80 8.73
CA GLN A 369 10.04 -4.82 8.45
C GLN A 369 10.39 -5.39 7.06
N ASP A 370 9.49 -6.18 6.46
CA ASP A 370 9.67 -6.72 5.11
C ASP A 370 9.24 -5.71 4.01
N ALA A 371 8.73 -4.51 4.37
CA ALA A 371 8.22 -3.50 3.41
C ALA A 371 8.95 -2.14 3.44
N ASN A 372 9.51 -1.69 4.57
CA ASN A 372 10.15 -0.37 4.66
C ASN A 372 11.67 -0.45 4.46
N ASP A 373 12.13 -0.41 3.20
CA ASP A 373 13.53 -0.74 2.86
C ASP A 373 14.45 0.41 2.41
N GLU A 374 14.03 1.68 2.38
CA GLU A 374 14.98 2.77 2.01
C GLU A 374 14.69 4.11 2.70
N PHE A 375 15.31 4.34 3.85
CA PHE A 375 15.69 5.70 4.29
C PHE A 375 17.05 5.64 4.99
N VAL A 376 18.11 5.70 4.19
CA VAL A 376 19.45 6.07 4.65
C VAL A 376 19.88 7.26 3.81
N SER A 377 19.58 8.47 4.27
CA SER A 377 20.24 9.68 3.78
C SER A 377 21.36 10.05 4.73
N ASN A 378 22.57 10.15 4.18
CA ASN A 378 23.80 10.62 4.81
C ASN A 378 23.57 11.85 5.69
N GLU A 379 23.71 11.71 7.00
CA GLU A 379 24.10 12.82 7.86
C GLU A 379 25.63 12.78 7.99
N SER A 380 26.29 13.72 7.31
CA SER A 380 27.68 14.03 7.58
C SER A 380 27.73 14.85 8.88
N GLU A 381 28.16 14.22 9.97
CA GLU A 381 28.55 14.93 11.19
C GLU A 381 29.74 15.84 10.86
N ALA A 382 29.51 17.15 10.90
CA ALA A 382 30.57 18.14 10.85
C ALA A 382 31.04 18.40 12.29
N GLU A 383 32.21 17.83 12.63
CA GLU A 383 32.92 18.15 13.85
C GLU A 383 33.37 19.62 13.88
N SER A 384 33.24 20.21 15.07
CA SER A 384 33.53 21.60 15.40
C SER A 384 35.03 21.89 15.54
N SER A 385 35.51 22.99 14.94
CA SER A 385 36.65 23.76 15.48
C SER A 385 36.71 25.21 14.98
N SER A 386 36.38 26.15 15.88
CA SER A 386 36.96 27.48 16.17
C SER A 386 37.48 28.45 15.07
N THR A 387 36.84 29.63 15.05
CA THR A 387 37.36 31.03 15.00
C THR A 387 38.33 31.50 13.90
N SER A 388 37.90 32.45 13.05
CA SER A 388 38.39 33.86 13.00
C SER A 388 37.76 34.65 11.83
N GLU A 389 37.78 35.98 11.97
CA GLU A 389 37.01 37.05 11.28
C GLU A 389 37.35 37.34 9.79
N ALA A 390 36.37 38.02 9.14
CA ALA A 390 36.41 38.97 8.01
C ALA A 390 37.09 38.51 6.69
N ASP A 391 36.44 38.55 5.51
CA ASP A 391 36.08 39.77 4.76
C ASP A 391 35.37 39.35 3.46
N GLY A 392 34.58 40.28 2.90
CA GLY A 392 33.65 40.02 1.82
C GLY A 392 34.25 39.79 0.43
N ALA A 393 33.60 38.92 -0.33
CA ALA A 393 33.52 38.99 -1.79
C ALA A 393 32.25 38.28 -2.26
N GLU A 394 31.32 39.04 -2.84
CA GLU A 394 30.12 38.55 -3.48
C GLU A 394 30.44 37.57 -4.61
N SER A 395 29.90 36.35 -4.55
CA SER A 395 29.70 35.51 -5.73
C SER A 395 28.22 35.15 -5.87
N LYS A 396 27.61 35.72 -6.91
CA LYS A 396 26.29 35.32 -7.41
C LYS A 396 26.38 33.91 -7.97
N GLN A 397 26.16 32.90 -7.13
CA GLN A 397 25.88 31.52 -7.55
C GLN A 397 25.22 30.79 -6.37
N GLY A 398 23.97 31.16 -6.09
CA GLY A 398 23.17 30.59 -5.02
C GLY A 398 21.70 30.78 -5.33
N ALA A 399 21.24 30.15 -6.41
CA ALA A 399 19.82 30.06 -6.77
C ALA A 399 19.48 28.78 -7.55
N ALA A 400 20.40 27.80 -7.60
CA ALA A 400 20.21 26.54 -8.34
C ALA A 400 20.37 25.29 -7.46
N GLU A 401 20.67 25.43 -6.17
CA GLU A 401 20.81 24.28 -5.25
C GLU A 401 19.60 24.12 -4.31
N ASP A 402 18.77 25.15 -4.14
CA ASP A 402 17.50 25.04 -3.39
C ASP A 402 16.32 24.52 -4.24
N GLU A 403 16.44 24.41 -5.57
CA GLU A 403 15.39 23.84 -6.43
C GLU A 403 15.40 22.30 -6.48
N VAL A 404 16.45 21.63 -5.98
CA VAL A 404 16.57 20.16 -6.08
C VAL A 404 15.80 19.44 -4.95
N CYS A 405 15.45 20.14 -3.87
CA CYS A 405 14.69 19.57 -2.74
C CYS A 405 13.16 19.60 -2.90
N HIS A 406 12.62 20.14 -4.01
CA HIS A 406 11.19 20.30 -4.24
C HIS A 406 10.56 19.36 -5.28
N LEU A 407 11.28 18.32 -5.76
CA LEU A 407 10.66 17.20 -6.50
C LEU A 407 9.90 16.25 -5.55
N THR A 408 9.14 16.82 -4.62
CA THR A 408 8.21 16.14 -3.71
C THR A 408 7.09 15.47 -4.50
N LEU A 409 7.07 14.13 -4.49
CA LEU A 409 5.87 13.29 -4.28
C LEU A 409 4.57 13.80 -4.95
N TYR A 410 4.55 14.06 -6.26
CA TYR A 410 3.27 14.22 -6.94
C TYR A 410 2.56 12.86 -6.98
N VAL A 411 1.47 12.73 -6.23
CA VAL A 411 0.59 11.56 -6.27
C VAL A 411 -0.09 11.54 -7.64
N LEU A 412 0.23 10.53 -8.45
CA LEU A 412 -0.32 10.32 -9.79
C LEU A 412 -1.75 9.79 -9.73
N LEU A 413 -2.02 8.93 -8.75
CA LEU A 413 -3.29 8.25 -8.57
C LEU A 413 -3.48 7.90 -7.09
N SER A 414 -4.66 8.17 -6.54
CA SER A 414 -5.05 7.78 -5.18
C SER A 414 -6.39 7.04 -5.24
N VAL A 415 -6.42 5.78 -4.79
CA VAL A 415 -7.60 4.91 -4.91
C VAL A 415 -7.78 4.07 -3.65
N SER A 416 -9.02 3.83 -3.24
CA SER A 416 -9.35 2.85 -2.20
C SER A 416 -9.11 1.42 -2.72
N CYS A 417 -8.47 0.60 -1.90
CA CYS A 417 -8.22 -0.81 -2.19
C CYS A 417 -8.17 -1.65 -0.91
N VAL A 418 -8.18 -2.96 -1.09
CA VAL A 418 -8.01 -3.94 -0.01
C VAL A 418 -6.70 -4.67 -0.21
N LEU A 419 -5.79 -4.55 0.74
CA LEU A 419 -4.58 -5.35 0.79
C LEU A 419 -4.92 -6.73 1.36
N VAL A 420 -4.78 -7.76 0.53
CA VAL A 420 -5.09 -9.15 0.89
C VAL A 420 -3.79 -9.85 1.31
N SER A 421 -3.80 -10.41 2.51
CA SER A 421 -2.72 -11.25 3.03
C SER A 421 -3.28 -12.56 3.59
N PRO A 422 -2.43 -13.58 3.80
CA PRO A 422 -2.90 -14.85 4.35
C PRO A 422 -3.56 -14.75 5.73
N LYS A 423 -3.11 -13.79 6.57
CA LYS A 423 -3.63 -13.58 7.95
C LYS A 423 -4.85 -12.67 7.96
N ARG A 424 -4.82 -11.57 7.21
CA ARG A 424 -5.77 -10.45 7.34
C ARG A 424 -6.06 -9.77 6.00
N LYS A 425 -7.18 -9.06 5.96
CA LYS A 425 -7.56 -8.16 4.87
C LYS A 425 -7.61 -6.74 5.42
N LEU A 426 -6.87 -5.83 4.81
CA LEU A 426 -6.73 -4.46 5.28
C LEU A 426 -7.39 -3.52 4.28
N ALA A 427 -8.43 -2.81 4.71
CA ALA A 427 -9.01 -1.72 3.94
C ALA A 427 -8.09 -0.51 4.04
N GLY A 428 -7.77 0.09 2.89
CA GLY A 428 -6.92 1.28 2.88
C GLY A 428 -6.92 2.03 1.55
N ARG A 429 -6.07 3.04 1.48
CA ARG A 429 -5.87 3.87 0.30
C ARG A 429 -4.49 3.64 -0.31
N LEU A 430 -4.45 3.33 -1.60
CA LEU A 430 -3.22 3.21 -2.38
C LEU A 430 -2.95 4.52 -3.12
N GLU A 431 -1.78 5.10 -2.88
CA GLU A 431 -1.25 6.26 -3.57
C GLU A 431 -0.05 5.87 -4.43
N VAL A 432 -0.16 6.09 -5.73
CA VAL A 432 0.92 5.80 -6.70
C VAL A 432 1.64 7.11 -6.99
N THR A 433 2.94 7.17 -6.72
CA THR A 433 3.80 8.31 -7.07
C THR A 433 4.71 7.94 -8.25
N HIS A 434 5.62 8.83 -8.64
CA HIS A 434 6.62 8.53 -9.67
C HIS A 434 7.70 7.52 -9.23
N ARG A 435 7.92 7.36 -7.93
CA ARG A 435 9.01 6.54 -7.37
C ARG A 435 8.52 5.41 -6.47
N SER A 436 7.39 5.58 -5.80
CA SER A 436 6.90 4.65 -4.79
C SER A 436 5.39 4.45 -4.81
N LEU A 437 4.95 3.27 -4.38
CA LEU A 437 3.58 2.93 -4.02
C LEU A 437 3.42 3.09 -2.52
N HIS A 438 2.45 3.87 -2.06
CA HIS A 438 2.12 4.03 -0.65
C HIS A 438 0.75 3.42 -0.37
N PHE A 439 0.64 2.56 0.63
CA PHE A 439 -0.63 2.03 1.11
C PHE A 439 -0.85 2.50 2.55
N HIS A 440 -1.99 3.16 2.75
CA HIS A 440 -2.44 3.68 4.03
C HIS A 440 -3.59 2.83 4.54
N MET A 441 -3.37 2.14 5.65
CA MET A 441 -4.43 1.37 6.29
C MET A 441 -5.43 2.28 6.99
N GLU A 442 -6.72 2.02 6.79
CA GLU A 442 -7.81 2.71 7.50
C GLU A 442 -8.41 1.81 8.59
N PHE A 443 -8.78 0.56 8.26
CA PHE A 443 -9.40 -0.38 9.21
C PHE A 443 -9.22 -1.85 8.79
N PHE A 444 -9.44 -2.77 9.73
CA PHE A 444 -9.46 -4.22 9.46
C PHE A 444 -10.80 -4.65 8.90
N ILE A 445 -10.78 -5.57 7.94
CA ILE A 445 -12.00 -6.19 7.42
C ILE A 445 -12.21 -7.55 8.06
N GLU A 446 -13.35 -7.74 8.73
CA GLU A 446 -13.81 -9.04 9.16
C GLU A 446 -14.51 -9.78 8.00
N GLY A 447 -14.22 -11.08 7.84
CA GLY A 447 -14.85 -11.94 6.83
C GLY A 447 -14.22 -11.91 5.43
N THR A 448 -15.04 -12.03 4.38
CA THR A 448 -14.57 -12.19 3.00
C THR A 448 -14.05 -10.91 2.37
N GLY A 449 -14.48 -9.74 2.83
CA GLY A 449 -14.00 -8.46 2.31
C GLY A 449 -14.18 -8.30 0.79
N GLY A 450 -15.28 -8.87 0.28
CA GLY A 450 -15.67 -8.79 -1.12
C GLY A 450 -16.20 -7.42 -1.52
N SER A 451 -17.06 -7.38 -2.53
CA SER A 451 -17.51 -6.11 -3.10
C SER A 451 -18.34 -5.26 -2.14
N MET A 452 -18.90 -5.84 -1.08
CA MET A 452 -19.64 -5.09 -0.03
C MET A 452 -18.78 -4.09 0.75
N VAL A 453 -17.46 -4.22 0.69
CA VAL A 453 -16.53 -3.26 1.31
C VAL A 453 -16.56 -1.92 0.59
N PHE A 454 -16.86 -1.92 -0.71
CA PHE A 454 -16.87 -0.72 -1.54
C PHE A 454 -18.30 -0.19 -1.74
N ASP A 455 -18.46 1.13 -1.73
CA ASP A 455 -19.69 1.80 -2.12
C ASP A 455 -19.81 1.94 -3.65
N SER A 456 -20.98 2.38 -4.14
CA SER A 456 -21.24 2.58 -5.57
C SER A 456 -20.33 3.62 -6.24
N SER A 457 -19.63 4.44 -5.46
CA SER A 457 -18.67 5.45 -5.93
C SER A 457 -17.22 4.95 -5.93
N GLY A 458 -16.97 3.73 -5.43
CA GLY A 458 -15.64 3.14 -5.28
C GLY A 458 -14.91 3.51 -3.99
N GLY A 459 -15.57 4.22 -3.06
CA GLY A 459 -15.12 4.48 -1.69
C GLY A 459 -15.47 3.32 -0.75
N PHE A 460 -15.18 3.44 0.56
CA PHE A 460 -15.57 2.42 1.54
C PHE A 460 -17.03 2.61 1.98
N ALA A 461 -17.80 1.53 1.98
CA ALA A 461 -19.17 1.55 2.50
C ALA A 461 -19.14 1.85 4.02
N ARG A 462 -19.94 2.82 4.47
CA ARG A 462 -20.07 3.14 5.90
C ARG A 462 -20.62 1.93 6.65
N GLN A 463 -19.78 1.22 7.41
CA GLN A 463 -20.28 0.32 8.44
C GLN A 463 -20.91 1.18 9.55
N ASN A 464 -22.21 1.02 9.76
CA ASN A 464 -22.92 1.64 10.89
C ASN A 464 -22.27 1.18 12.20
N GLN A 465 -21.51 2.05 12.86
CA GLN A 465 -21.13 1.93 14.27
C GLN A 465 -22.29 2.31 15.23
N ASP A 466 -23.55 2.12 14.80
CA ASP A 466 -24.75 2.43 15.58
C ASP A 466 -25.58 1.16 15.76
N THR A 467 -25.07 0.22 16.56
CA THR A 467 -25.91 -0.76 17.25
C THR A 467 -25.43 -0.90 18.68
N ASP A 468 -25.82 0.06 19.52
CA ASP A 468 -26.18 -0.17 20.92
C ASP A 468 -26.87 1.06 21.51
N GLN A 469 -28.15 1.24 21.14
CA GLN A 469 -29.12 1.99 21.95
C GLN A 469 -30.13 1.03 22.56
N THR A 470 -29.65 0.09 23.36
CA THR A 470 -30.45 -0.52 24.43
C THR A 470 -29.64 -0.47 25.70
N GLY A 471 -30.12 0.32 26.66
CA GLY A 471 -29.35 0.72 27.82
C GLY A 471 -28.99 -0.43 28.75
N THR A 472 -27.70 -0.61 28.97
CA THR A 472 -27.13 -1.09 30.22
C THR A 472 -25.82 -0.35 30.45
N ARG A 473 -25.79 0.45 31.53
CA ARG A 473 -24.59 1.12 32.01
C ARG A 473 -23.67 0.05 32.61
N ASP A 474 -22.64 -0.34 31.89
CA ASP A 474 -21.37 -0.74 32.49
C ASP A 474 -20.23 -0.28 31.59
N GLY A 475 -19.29 0.41 32.20
CA GLY A 475 -18.18 1.05 31.50
C GLY A 475 -17.11 0.04 31.14
N ASP A 476 -17.15 -0.45 29.91
CA ASP A 476 -15.98 -0.99 29.24
C ASP A 476 -15.65 -0.15 28.01
N LYS A 477 -14.38 0.18 27.89
CA LYS A 477 -13.83 1.10 26.89
C LYS A 477 -14.05 0.51 25.49
N ALA A 478 -14.53 1.33 24.57
CA ALA A 478 -14.49 1.03 23.14
C ALA A 478 -13.05 0.62 22.74
N PRO A 479 -12.89 -0.41 21.88
CA PRO A 479 -11.57 -0.80 21.40
C PRO A 479 -10.96 0.37 20.63
N GLY A 480 -9.74 0.76 21.01
CA GLY A 480 -9.07 1.93 20.50
C GLY A 480 -8.90 1.89 18.98
N LEU A 481 -9.02 3.04 18.33
CA LEU A 481 -8.50 3.24 16.98
C LEU A 481 -7.02 2.83 17.00
N GLY A 482 -6.70 1.67 16.41
CA GLY A 482 -5.32 1.23 16.23
C GLY A 482 -4.52 2.25 15.42
N LYS A 483 -3.24 2.41 15.75
CA LYS A 483 -2.30 3.27 15.01
C LYS A 483 -2.42 3.01 13.50
N LYS A 484 -2.50 4.08 12.71
CA LYS A 484 -2.55 4.01 11.23
C LYS A 484 -1.28 3.32 10.74
N GLN A 485 -1.43 2.29 9.91
CA GLN A 485 -0.31 1.51 9.39
C GLN A 485 0.03 1.96 7.98
N HIS A 486 1.33 2.17 7.73
CA HIS A 486 1.84 2.63 6.45
C HIS A 486 2.76 1.58 5.82
N ARG A 487 2.56 1.32 4.51
CA ARG A 487 3.45 0.47 3.71
C ARG A 487 3.89 1.23 2.47
N THR A 488 5.17 1.14 2.13
CA THR A 488 5.75 1.77 0.94
C THR A 488 6.49 0.73 0.12
N TRP A 489 6.39 0.77 -1.20
CA TRP A 489 7.16 -0.09 -2.11
C TRP A 489 7.79 0.75 -3.23
N ASP A 490 9.04 0.46 -3.60
CA ASP A 490 9.71 1.12 -4.72
C ASP A 490 9.17 0.61 -6.06
N ILE A 491 8.73 1.53 -6.92
CA ILE A 491 8.24 1.21 -8.27
C ILE A 491 9.39 0.68 -9.14
N PHE A 492 10.63 1.10 -8.89
CA PHE A 492 11.77 0.64 -9.69
C PHE A 492 12.10 -0.83 -9.47
N GLN A 493 11.72 -1.39 -8.32
CA GLN A 493 11.87 -2.83 -8.05
C GLN A 493 10.76 -3.65 -8.69
N VAL A 494 9.67 -3.06 -9.19
CA VAL A 494 8.57 -3.82 -9.80
C VAL A 494 9.01 -4.47 -11.11
N THR A 495 8.83 -5.79 -11.23
CA THR A 495 9.15 -6.57 -12.45
C THR A 495 7.91 -6.87 -13.27
N ALA A 496 6.83 -7.27 -12.62
CA ALA A 496 5.60 -7.68 -13.27
C ALA A 496 4.35 -7.37 -12.44
N ILE A 497 3.25 -7.11 -13.13
CA ILE A 497 1.93 -6.87 -12.53
C ILE A 497 0.95 -7.80 -13.22
N TYR A 498 0.36 -8.72 -12.46
CA TYR A 498 -0.60 -9.70 -12.96
C TYR A 498 -2.01 -9.27 -12.60
N ALA A 499 -2.87 -9.10 -13.62
CA ALA A 499 -4.30 -8.95 -13.41
C ALA A 499 -4.90 -10.30 -13.03
N THR A 500 -5.45 -10.39 -11.81
CA THR A 500 -5.96 -11.63 -11.24
C THR A 500 -7.40 -11.47 -10.71
N ARG A 501 -7.91 -12.51 -10.06
CA ARG A 501 -9.27 -12.56 -9.53
C ARG A 501 -9.26 -12.55 -8.00
N TYR A 502 -10.27 -11.95 -7.41
CA TYR A 502 -10.60 -12.08 -6.00
C TYR A 502 -12.06 -12.49 -5.87
N LEU A 503 -12.35 -13.58 -5.15
CA LEU A 503 -13.70 -14.18 -5.06
C LEU A 503 -14.34 -14.38 -6.46
N LEU A 504 -13.54 -14.91 -7.40
CA LEU A 504 -13.90 -15.12 -8.81
C LEU A 504 -14.21 -13.84 -9.64
N GLN A 505 -14.01 -12.64 -9.09
CA GLN A 505 -14.17 -11.37 -9.80
C GLN A 505 -12.83 -10.81 -10.30
N HIS A 506 -12.76 -10.26 -11.51
CA HIS A 506 -11.53 -9.70 -12.10
C HIS A 506 -11.21 -8.29 -11.57
N THR A 507 -11.07 -8.14 -10.26
CA THR A 507 -10.90 -6.86 -9.57
C THR A 507 -9.55 -6.72 -8.86
N ALA A 508 -8.64 -7.70 -9.00
CA ALA A 508 -7.41 -7.75 -8.23
C ALA A 508 -6.14 -7.67 -9.09
N LEU A 509 -5.05 -7.21 -8.46
CA LEU A 509 -3.70 -7.18 -9.02
C LEU A 509 -2.72 -7.88 -8.05
N GLU A 510 -1.79 -8.64 -8.61
CA GLU A 510 -0.62 -9.16 -7.89
C GLU A 510 0.66 -8.53 -8.47
N ILE A 511 1.43 -7.84 -7.63
CA ILE A 511 2.63 -7.07 -8.00
C ILE A 511 3.87 -7.84 -7.55
N PHE A 512 4.79 -8.09 -8.48
CA PHE A 512 6.04 -8.81 -8.26
C PHE A 512 7.24 -7.87 -8.35
N PHE A 513 8.28 -8.16 -7.55
CA PHE A 513 9.48 -7.33 -7.43
C PHE A 513 10.74 -8.09 -7.88
N ALA A 514 11.82 -7.37 -8.18
CA ALA A 514 13.09 -7.91 -8.68
C ALA A 514 14.01 -8.41 -7.55
N ASP A 515 13.83 -7.86 -6.35
CA ASP A 515 14.67 -8.02 -5.17
C ASP A 515 14.25 -9.21 -4.28
N ALA A 516 13.51 -10.19 -4.83
CA ALA A 516 12.91 -11.28 -4.06
C ALA A 516 11.91 -10.81 -2.95
N ALA A 517 11.40 -9.58 -3.01
CA ALA A 517 10.33 -9.15 -2.12
C ALA A 517 9.04 -9.96 -2.33
N PRO A 518 8.32 -10.26 -1.21
CA PRO A 518 7.08 -11.01 -1.31
C PRO A 518 6.09 -10.25 -2.21
N PRO A 519 5.43 -10.93 -3.15
CA PRO A 519 4.44 -10.29 -4.01
C PRO A 519 3.32 -9.64 -3.19
N VAL A 520 2.79 -8.54 -3.69
CA VAL A 520 1.70 -7.79 -3.01
C VAL A 520 0.39 -8.03 -3.76
N PHE A 521 -0.67 -8.40 -3.04
CA PHE A 521 -1.99 -8.67 -3.61
C PHE A 521 -2.99 -7.58 -3.19
N LEU A 522 -3.54 -6.86 -4.17
CA LEU A 522 -4.49 -5.77 -3.96
C LEU A 522 -5.80 -6.05 -4.69
N ASN A 523 -6.93 -5.96 -3.96
CA ASN A 523 -8.26 -6.00 -4.53
C ASN A 523 -8.85 -4.58 -4.63
N PHE A 524 -9.58 -4.30 -5.71
CA PHE A 524 -10.16 -2.98 -6.00
C PHE A 524 -11.68 -3.07 -6.17
N ALA A 525 -12.35 -1.91 -6.19
CA ALA A 525 -13.79 -1.83 -6.36
C ALA A 525 -14.29 -2.34 -7.74
N SER A 526 -13.47 -2.24 -8.79
CA SER A 526 -13.84 -2.69 -10.13
C SER A 526 -12.63 -3.05 -11.00
N HIS A 527 -12.88 -3.84 -12.04
CA HIS A 527 -11.88 -4.18 -13.07
C HIS A 527 -11.29 -2.93 -13.75
N ARG A 528 -12.09 -1.86 -13.92
CA ARG A 528 -11.62 -0.61 -14.56
C ARG A 528 -10.55 0.06 -13.70
N VAL A 529 -10.83 0.20 -12.40
CA VAL A 529 -9.90 0.78 -11.42
C VAL A 529 -8.61 -0.02 -11.34
N ALA A 530 -8.69 -1.35 -11.25
CA ALA A 530 -7.50 -2.21 -11.24
C ALA A 530 -6.64 -2.01 -12.50
N LYS A 531 -7.27 -1.93 -13.68
CA LYS A 531 -6.56 -1.68 -14.93
C LYS A 531 -5.89 -0.30 -14.96
N ASP A 532 -6.58 0.74 -14.49
CA ASP A 532 -6.04 2.09 -14.46
C ASP A 532 -4.82 2.20 -13.53
N VAL A 533 -4.88 1.57 -12.34
CA VAL A 533 -3.73 1.46 -11.43
C VAL A 533 -2.55 0.77 -12.11
N ALA A 534 -2.77 -0.40 -12.74
CA ALA A 534 -1.70 -1.15 -13.40
C ALA A 534 -1.05 -0.39 -14.55
N LEU A 535 -1.86 0.34 -15.34
CA LEU A 535 -1.36 1.19 -16.43
C LEU A 535 -0.57 2.38 -15.90
N THR A 536 -1.02 3.03 -14.82
CA THR A 536 -0.29 4.13 -14.17
C THR A 536 1.10 3.65 -13.72
N ILE A 537 1.18 2.53 -13.00
CA ILE A 537 2.47 1.97 -12.54
C ILE A 537 3.37 1.61 -13.73
N THR A 538 2.81 0.98 -14.78
CA THR A 538 3.59 0.61 -15.99
C THR A 538 4.05 1.84 -16.78
N SER A 539 3.30 2.94 -16.72
CA SER A 539 3.59 4.19 -17.43
C SER A 539 4.60 5.09 -16.72
N SER A 540 4.83 4.86 -15.42
CA SER A 540 5.87 5.55 -14.64
C SER A 540 7.24 5.27 -15.27
N LYS A 541 7.71 6.22 -16.08
CA LYS A 541 9.02 6.14 -16.73
C LYS A 541 10.11 6.24 -15.67
N HIS A 542 11.18 5.45 -15.82
CA HIS A 542 12.46 5.70 -15.15
C HIS A 542 12.97 7.09 -15.54
N VAL A 543 12.63 8.11 -14.76
CA VAL A 543 13.21 9.46 -14.87
C VAL A 543 14.59 9.40 -14.19
N GLY A 544 15.55 8.75 -14.85
CA GLY A 544 16.89 8.58 -14.26
C GLY A 544 17.95 8.03 -15.20
N SER A 545 17.61 7.15 -16.15
CA SER A 545 18.62 6.50 -16.99
C SER A 545 18.37 6.76 -18.47
N LYS A 546 19.02 7.78 -19.03
CA LYS A 546 19.26 7.88 -20.48
C LYS A 546 20.41 6.92 -20.85
N GLY A 547 20.20 5.63 -20.61
CA GLY A 547 21.10 4.52 -20.93
C GLY A 547 20.25 3.29 -21.22
N LYS A 548 20.55 2.56 -22.29
CA LYS A 548 19.65 1.57 -22.92
C LYS A 548 19.59 0.23 -22.17
N THR A 549 18.99 0.21 -20.99
CA THR A 549 18.27 -0.96 -20.48
C THR A 549 16.93 -0.46 -19.96
N LYS A 550 15.88 -0.56 -20.80
CA LYS A 550 14.52 -0.34 -20.32
C LYS A 550 14.21 -1.50 -19.38
N HIS A 551 14.37 -1.32 -18.08
CA HIS A 551 13.65 -2.15 -17.12
C HIS A 551 12.16 -1.92 -17.40
N GLN A 552 11.54 -2.88 -18.08
CA GLN A 552 10.18 -2.76 -18.57
C GLN A 552 9.28 -3.54 -17.64
N ILE A 553 8.43 -2.83 -16.90
CA ILE A 553 7.41 -3.46 -16.06
C ILE A 553 6.46 -4.27 -16.95
N HIS A 554 6.35 -5.56 -16.69
CA HIS A 554 5.51 -6.47 -17.45
C HIS A 554 4.08 -6.50 -16.90
N TYR A 555 3.18 -5.72 -17.50
CA TYR A 555 1.74 -5.89 -17.25
C TYR A 555 1.20 -7.12 -17.98
N VAL A 556 0.65 -8.07 -17.21
CA VAL A 556 0.09 -9.34 -17.69
C VAL A 556 -1.41 -9.35 -17.49
N ASP A 557 -2.14 -9.03 -18.56
CA ASP A 557 -3.59 -9.21 -18.62
C ASP A 557 -3.95 -10.66 -19.00
N ARG A 558 -5.25 -10.98 -19.03
CA ARG A 558 -5.73 -12.33 -19.36
C ARG A 558 -5.23 -12.83 -20.72
N LYS A 559 -5.15 -11.96 -21.74
CA LYS A 559 -4.73 -12.36 -23.08
C LYS A 559 -3.24 -12.68 -23.09
N ARG A 560 -2.42 -11.79 -22.52
CA ARG A 560 -0.99 -11.99 -22.39
C ARG A 560 -0.65 -13.19 -21.51
N ALA A 561 -1.46 -13.47 -20.48
CA ALA A 561 -1.30 -14.66 -19.64
C ALA A 561 -1.45 -15.95 -20.45
N ILE A 562 -2.43 -16.01 -21.35
CA ILE A 562 -2.61 -17.14 -22.28
C ILE A 562 -1.41 -17.26 -23.23
N ASP A 563 -0.96 -16.15 -23.81
CA ASP A 563 0.21 -16.16 -24.72
C ASP A 563 1.49 -16.64 -24.01
N LEU A 564 1.69 -16.21 -22.75
CA LEU A 564 2.80 -16.68 -21.91
C LEU A 564 2.66 -18.16 -21.55
N ALA A 565 1.43 -18.64 -21.29
CA ALA A 565 1.17 -20.05 -21.04
C ALA A 565 1.48 -20.91 -22.27
N GLU A 566 1.21 -20.42 -23.49
CA GLU A 566 1.59 -21.10 -24.72
C GLU A 566 3.11 -21.14 -24.93
N LYS A 567 3.82 -20.06 -24.62
CA LYS A 567 5.29 -20.04 -24.66
C LYS A 567 5.88 -21.02 -23.64
N ALA A 568 5.38 -21.01 -22.41
CA ALA A 568 5.81 -21.91 -21.36
C ALA A 568 5.54 -23.38 -21.73
N ARG A 569 4.39 -23.67 -22.36
CA ARG A 569 4.06 -25.00 -22.91
C ARG A 569 5.11 -25.47 -23.92
N ASP A 570 5.57 -24.58 -24.80
CA ASP A 570 6.54 -24.95 -25.82
C ASP A 570 7.96 -25.10 -25.25
N CYS A 571 8.36 -24.29 -24.26
CA CYS A 571 9.58 -24.51 -23.48
C CYS A 571 9.55 -25.86 -22.74
N TRP A 572 8.43 -26.18 -22.10
CA TRP A 572 8.23 -27.45 -21.40
C TRP A 572 8.32 -28.65 -22.33
N ARG A 573 7.71 -28.56 -23.51
CA ARG A 573 7.82 -29.58 -24.57
C ARG A 573 9.25 -29.78 -25.03
N ARG A 574 10.05 -28.71 -25.12
CA ARG A 574 11.49 -28.76 -25.46
C ARG A 574 12.38 -29.14 -24.27
N ARG A 575 11.80 -29.37 -23.08
CA ARG A 575 12.52 -29.66 -21.82
C ARG A 575 13.46 -28.56 -21.36
N GLU A 576 13.18 -27.31 -21.76
CA GLU A 576 13.88 -26.12 -21.27
C GLU A 576 13.44 -25.75 -19.84
N CYS A 577 12.26 -26.19 -19.42
CA CYS A 577 11.76 -26.05 -18.06
C CYS A 577 11.33 -27.41 -17.47
N SER A 578 11.46 -27.55 -16.15
CA SER A 578 11.07 -28.77 -15.42
C SER A 578 9.54 -28.91 -15.33
N ASN A 579 9.04 -30.08 -14.91
CA ASN A 579 7.61 -30.28 -14.68
C ASN A 579 7.11 -29.36 -13.56
N PHE A 580 7.89 -29.24 -12.48
CA PHE A 580 7.58 -28.34 -11.37
C PHE A 580 7.49 -26.87 -11.83
N ASP A 581 8.48 -26.39 -12.57
CA ASP A 581 8.50 -24.98 -13.03
C ASP A 581 7.29 -24.70 -13.91
N TYR A 582 6.96 -25.65 -14.80
CA TYR A 582 5.81 -25.52 -15.66
C TYR A 582 4.50 -25.46 -14.88
N LEU A 583 4.32 -26.31 -13.87
CA LEU A 583 3.15 -26.28 -12.99
C LEU A 583 3.05 -24.98 -12.19
N MET A 584 4.17 -24.44 -11.68
CA MET A 584 4.18 -23.15 -10.98
C MET A 584 3.83 -21.99 -11.91
N ILE A 585 4.32 -21.99 -13.15
CA ILE A 585 3.98 -21.00 -14.17
C ILE A 585 2.48 -21.07 -14.50
N LEU A 586 1.92 -22.26 -14.72
CA LEU A 586 0.49 -22.43 -14.99
C LEU A 586 -0.38 -21.97 -13.82
N ASN A 587 -0.01 -22.33 -12.59
CA ASN A 587 -0.70 -21.85 -11.39
C ASN A 587 -0.72 -20.32 -11.33
N THR A 588 0.43 -19.68 -11.49
CA THR A 588 0.57 -18.21 -11.46
C THR A 588 -0.27 -17.55 -12.58
N LEU A 589 -0.16 -18.03 -13.82
CA LEU A 589 -0.91 -17.49 -14.97
C LEU A 589 -2.42 -17.74 -14.86
N SER A 590 -2.84 -18.75 -14.10
CA SER A 590 -4.26 -19.03 -13.82
C SER A 590 -4.83 -18.23 -12.64
N GLY A 591 -4.06 -17.29 -12.09
CA GLY A 591 -4.47 -16.40 -11.00
C GLY A 591 -4.29 -16.99 -9.60
N ARG A 592 -3.52 -18.08 -9.43
CA ARG A 592 -3.24 -18.68 -8.12
C ARG A 592 -2.14 -17.90 -7.39
N SER A 593 -2.34 -17.66 -6.11
CA SER A 593 -1.45 -16.85 -5.26
C SER A 593 -1.30 -17.47 -3.88
N TYR A 594 -0.14 -17.25 -3.26
CA TYR A 594 0.09 -17.57 -1.86
C TYR A 594 -0.46 -16.52 -0.89
N ASN A 595 -0.79 -15.31 -1.36
CA ASN A 595 -1.36 -14.26 -0.54
C ASN A 595 -2.85 -14.49 -0.24
N ASP A 596 -3.55 -15.17 -1.15
CA ASP A 596 -4.94 -15.59 -1.00
C ASP A 596 -5.01 -17.12 -0.83
N LEU A 597 -5.19 -17.59 0.41
CA LEU A 597 -5.28 -19.03 0.73
C LEU A 597 -6.46 -19.72 0.05
N THR A 598 -7.49 -18.99 -0.38
CA THR A 598 -8.65 -19.56 -1.08
C THR A 598 -8.33 -19.90 -2.54
N GLN A 599 -7.24 -19.36 -3.07
CA GLN A 599 -6.74 -19.58 -4.43
C GLN A 599 -5.28 -20.04 -4.45
N TYR A 600 -4.92 -20.89 -3.49
CA TYR A 600 -3.57 -21.44 -3.36
C TYR A 600 -3.16 -22.30 -4.58
N PRO A 601 -1.87 -22.32 -4.96
CA PRO A 601 -1.39 -23.20 -6.03
C PRO A 601 -1.72 -24.68 -5.81
N VAL A 602 -2.01 -25.40 -6.90
CA VAL A 602 -2.46 -26.80 -6.87
C VAL A 602 -1.51 -27.67 -7.67
N PHE A 603 -1.15 -28.82 -7.10
CA PHE A 603 -0.31 -29.86 -7.70
C PHE A 603 -1.00 -31.23 -7.64
N PRO A 604 -0.74 -32.13 -8.61
CA PRO A 604 -1.30 -33.47 -8.60
C PRO A 604 -0.65 -34.35 -7.52
N TRP A 605 -1.42 -35.25 -6.93
CA TRP A 605 -0.82 -36.48 -6.40
C TRP A 605 -0.05 -37.20 -7.52
N ILE A 606 1.22 -37.53 -7.32
CA ILE A 606 2.04 -38.24 -8.31
C ILE A 606 2.12 -39.72 -8.01
N LEU A 607 2.44 -40.07 -6.75
CA LEU A 607 2.57 -41.44 -6.30
C LEU A 607 1.22 -41.98 -5.83
N SER A 608 1.05 -43.30 -5.94
CA SER A 608 -0.07 -44.06 -5.39
C SER A 608 0.36 -45.00 -4.26
N ASP A 609 1.64 -45.39 -4.23
CA ASP A 609 2.19 -46.28 -3.21
C ASP A 609 2.86 -45.53 -2.05
N TYR A 610 2.18 -45.56 -0.91
CA TYR A 610 2.65 -45.00 0.36
C TYR A 610 2.83 -46.08 1.45
N SER A 611 2.86 -47.35 1.06
CA SER A 611 2.86 -48.51 1.97
C SER A 611 4.10 -49.39 1.86
N SER A 612 4.75 -49.43 0.69
CA SER A 612 5.94 -50.26 0.46
C SER A 612 7.18 -49.77 1.21
N GLU A 613 8.06 -50.72 1.54
CA GLU A 613 9.37 -50.49 2.18
C GLU A 613 10.38 -49.80 1.25
N ALA A 614 10.26 -50.02 -0.06
CA ALA A 614 11.11 -49.41 -1.07
C ALA A 614 10.27 -48.87 -2.23
N LEU A 615 10.68 -47.73 -2.77
CA LEU A 615 10.00 -47.05 -3.87
C LEU A 615 10.80 -47.27 -5.16
N ASP A 616 10.24 -48.03 -6.09
CA ASP A 616 10.82 -48.22 -7.42
C ASP A 616 10.15 -47.29 -8.44
N LEU A 617 10.79 -46.15 -8.72
CA LEU A 617 10.32 -45.16 -9.69
C LEU A 617 10.38 -45.65 -11.14
N SER A 618 10.99 -46.81 -11.42
CA SER A 618 10.92 -47.41 -12.75
C SER A 618 9.59 -48.14 -13.00
N SER A 619 8.85 -48.49 -11.94
CA SER A 619 7.60 -49.23 -12.02
C SER A 619 6.40 -48.31 -12.24
N PRO A 620 5.62 -48.46 -13.33
CA PRO A 620 4.43 -47.66 -13.57
C PRO A 620 3.32 -47.82 -12.52
N SER A 621 3.33 -48.92 -11.76
CA SER A 621 2.29 -49.23 -10.75
C SER A 621 2.32 -48.31 -9.53
N VAL A 622 3.48 -47.69 -9.27
CA VAL A 622 3.73 -46.77 -8.16
C VAL A 622 3.14 -45.38 -8.42
N TYR A 623 2.76 -45.09 -9.66
CA TYR A 623 2.23 -43.81 -10.09
C TYR A 623 0.70 -43.80 -10.09
N ARG A 624 0.14 -42.64 -9.78
CA ARG A 624 -1.26 -42.35 -9.98
C ARG A 624 -1.57 -42.23 -11.48
N ASP A 625 -2.77 -42.65 -11.89
CA ASP A 625 -3.33 -42.28 -13.18
C ASP A 625 -3.67 -40.76 -13.24
N LEU A 626 -2.80 -40.00 -13.91
CA LEU A 626 -2.95 -38.56 -14.13
C LEU A 626 -4.04 -38.19 -15.14
N ALA A 627 -4.64 -39.17 -15.84
CA ALA A 627 -5.76 -38.91 -16.75
C ALA A 627 -7.11 -38.74 -16.04
N LYS A 628 -7.18 -39.12 -14.76
CA LYS A 628 -8.40 -39.13 -13.95
C LYS A 628 -8.30 -38.12 -12.79
N PRO A 629 -9.39 -37.44 -12.43
CA PRO A 629 -9.46 -36.67 -11.18
C PRO A 629 -9.45 -37.61 -9.95
N VAL A 630 -9.12 -37.08 -8.76
CA VAL A 630 -9.04 -37.87 -7.51
C VAL A 630 -10.28 -38.73 -7.30
N GLY A 631 -11.46 -38.14 -7.48
CA GLY A 631 -12.75 -38.81 -7.29
C GLY A 631 -12.98 -40.04 -8.17
N ALA A 632 -12.31 -40.12 -9.33
CA ALA A 632 -12.46 -41.20 -10.31
C ALA A 632 -11.32 -42.25 -10.26
N LEU A 633 -10.39 -42.15 -9.29
CA LEU A 633 -9.29 -43.10 -9.15
C LEU A 633 -9.75 -44.49 -8.67
N ASP A 634 -10.66 -44.52 -7.68
CA ASP A 634 -11.29 -45.76 -7.20
C ASP A 634 -12.60 -45.99 -7.94
N GLU A 635 -12.75 -47.18 -8.54
CA GLU A 635 -13.88 -47.52 -9.40
C GLU A 635 -15.20 -47.62 -8.62
N LYS A 636 -15.17 -48.17 -7.40
CA LYS A 636 -16.38 -48.33 -6.58
C LYS A 636 -16.91 -46.97 -6.15
N ARG A 637 -16.00 -46.08 -5.74
CA ARG A 637 -16.36 -44.71 -5.38
C ARG A 637 -16.81 -43.90 -6.59
N PHE A 638 -16.17 -44.11 -7.75
CA PHE A 638 -16.55 -43.42 -8.98
C PHE A 638 -18.02 -43.68 -9.36
N GLN A 639 -18.49 -44.93 -9.23
CA GLN A 639 -19.90 -45.28 -9.47
C GLN A 639 -20.86 -44.46 -8.60
N VAL A 640 -20.52 -44.21 -7.33
CA VAL A 640 -21.34 -43.38 -6.42
C VAL A 640 -21.43 -41.93 -6.91
N PHE A 641 -20.34 -41.36 -7.44
CA PHE A 641 -20.35 -40.01 -7.99
C PHE A 641 -21.13 -39.93 -9.31
N GLU A 642 -21.00 -40.95 -10.16
CA GLU A 642 -21.74 -41.04 -11.42
C GLU A 642 -23.25 -41.20 -11.19
N GLU A 643 -23.66 -42.06 -10.27
CA GLU A 643 -25.05 -42.20 -9.84
C GLU A 643 -25.59 -40.89 -9.26
N ARG A 644 -24.81 -40.20 -8.42
CA ARG A 644 -25.20 -38.89 -7.88
C ARG A 644 -25.41 -37.88 -9.00
N TYR A 645 -24.48 -37.80 -9.96
CA TYR A 645 -24.57 -36.87 -11.09
C TYR A 645 -25.83 -37.12 -11.94
N ASN A 646 -26.08 -38.39 -12.28
CA ASN A 646 -27.21 -38.78 -13.14
C ASN A 646 -28.57 -38.62 -12.45
N ASN A 647 -28.64 -38.84 -11.13
CA ASN A 647 -29.87 -38.76 -10.35
C ASN A 647 -30.13 -37.36 -9.76
N PHE A 648 -29.20 -36.40 -9.91
CA PHE A 648 -29.35 -35.06 -9.35
C PHE A 648 -30.38 -34.26 -10.16
N THR A 649 -31.51 -33.94 -9.54
CA THR A 649 -32.59 -33.14 -10.13
C THR A 649 -32.89 -31.94 -9.24
N ASP A 650 -32.34 -30.79 -9.59
CA ASP A 650 -32.61 -29.50 -8.96
C ASP A 650 -32.84 -28.45 -10.08
N PRO A 651 -33.87 -27.58 -9.96
CA PRO A 651 -34.17 -26.59 -10.99
C PRO A 651 -33.13 -25.45 -11.07
N ASP A 652 -32.48 -25.11 -9.95
CA ASP A 652 -31.60 -23.96 -9.83
C ASP A 652 -30.12 -24.37 -9.85
N ILE A 653 -29.81 -25.60 -9.42
CA ILE A 653 -28.43 -26.11 -9.30
C ILE A 653 -28.13 -27.09 -10.44
N PRO A 654 -27.10 -26.84 -11.27
CA PRO A 654 -26.66 -27.81 -12.28
C PRO A 654 -26.09 -29.08 -11.66
N SER A 655 -26.26 -30.25 -12.30
CA SER A 655 -25.67 -31.52 -11.86
C SER A 655 -24.14 -31.43 -11.75
N PHE A 656 -23.59 -32.02 -10.69
CA PHE A 656 -22.16 -32.04 -10.39
C PHE A 656 -21.73 -33.38 -9.80
N HIS A 657 -20.45 -33.74 -9.96
CA HIS A 657 -19.88 -34.96 -9.36
C HIS A 657 -19.45 -34.67 -7.93
N TYR A 658 -18.78 -33.54 -7.70
CA TYR A 658 -18.12 -33.22 -6.43
C TYR A 658 -18.68 -31.95 -5.79
N GLY A 659 -19.23 -32.07 -4.58
CA GLY A 659 -19.63 -30.92 -3.75
C GLY A 659 -18.46 -30.28 -2.99
N SER A 660 -17.38 -31.03 -2.80
CA SER A 660 -16.10 -30.57 -2.27
C SER A 660 -15.13 -30.26 -3.41
N HIS A 661 -14.28 -29.25 -3.24
CA HIS A 661 -13.25 -28.89 -4.21
C HIS A 661 -11.88 -29.51 -3.86
N TYR A 662 -11.01 -29.72 -4.85
CA TYR A 662 -9.67 -30.28 -4.64
C TYR A 662 -8.67 -29.29 -3.99
N SER A 663 -9.03 -28.02 -3.91
CA SER A 663 -8.23 -26.94 -3.32
C SER A 663 -9.13 -25.94 -2.60
N SER A 664 -8.87 -25.71 -1.32
CA SER A 664 -9.58 -24.75 -0.48
C SER A 664 -8.65 -24.30 0.64
N MET A 665 -8.99 -23.19 1.30
CA MET A 665 -8.23 -22.70 2.46
C MET A 665 -8.11 -23.77 3.55
N GLY A 666 -9.19 -24.53 3.81
CA GLY A 666 -9.16 -25.62 4.78
C GLY A 666 -8.17 -26.74 4.42
N ILE A 667 -8.01 -27.05 3.14
CA ILE A 667 -7.04 -28.06 2.66
C ILE A 667 -5.60 -27.57 2.84
N VAL A 668 -5.34 -26.28 2.55
CA VAL A 668 -4.01 -25.69 2.72
C VAL A 668 -3.61 -25.66 4.19
N LEU A 669 -4.51 -25.22 5.08
CA LEU A 669 -4.27 -25.21 6.52
C LEU A 669 -4.18 -26.63 7.11
N PHE A 670 -4.88 -27.60 6.53
CA PHE A 670 -4.74 -29.01 6.89
C PHE A 670 -3.31 -29.52 6.64
N TYR A 671 -2.73 -29.26 5.46
CA TYR A 671 -1.36 -29.68 5.16
C TYR A 671 -0.31 -28.89 5.94
N LEU A 672 -0.44 -27.55 6.00
CA LEU A 672 0.57 -26.66 6.58
C LEU A 672 0.42 -26.46 8.10
N LEU A 673 -0.40 -27.26 8.77
CA LEU A 673 -0.71 -27.18 10.19
C LEU A 673 0.52 -27.01 11.12
N ARG A 674 1.67 -27.57 10.75
CA ARG A 674 2.91 -27.57 11.54
C ARG A 674 3.88 -26.43 11.21
N LEU A 675 3.48 -25.50 10.34
CA LEU A 675 4.26 -24.31 10.04
C LEU A 675 3.53 -23.05 10.49
N GLU A 676 4.21 -22.20 11.24
CA GLU A 676 3.76 -20.83 11.45
C GLU A 676 3.96 -20.01 10.17
N PRO A 677 3.00 -19.15 9.77
CA PRO A 677 1.83 -18.70 10.53
C PRO A 677 0.54 -19.53 10.35
N PHE A 678 0.59 -20.66 9.62
CA PHE A 678 -0.59 -21.47 9.31
C PHE A 678 -1.17 -22.18 10.54
N SER A 679 -0.36 -22.52 11.54
CA SER A 679 -0.84 -23.07 12.82
C SER A 679 -1.76 -22.06 13.52
N SER A 680 -1.35 -20.79 13.62
CA SER A 680 -2.19 -19.70 14.10
C SER A 680 -3.45 -19.51 13.26
N PHE A 681 -3.36 -19.54 11.93
CA PHE A 681 -4.53 -19.40 11.05
C PHE A 681 -5.54 -20.54 11.25
N HIS A 682 -5.04 -21.76 11.45
CA HIS A 682 -5.88 -22.91 11.73
C HIS A 682 -6.65 -22.73 13.04
N ARG A 683 -6.02 -22.23 14.12
CA ARG A 683 -6.71 -21.93 15.38
C ARG A 683 -7.78 -20.86 15.19
N THR A 684 -7.47 -19.77 14.47
CA THR A 684 -8.44 -18.71 14.21
C THR A 684 -9.66 -19.23 13.46
N LEU A 685 -9.45 -20.08 12.44
CA LEU A 685 -10.54 -20.68 11.66
C LEU A 685 -11.44 -21.59 12.53
N GLN A 686 -10.88 -22.21 13.56
CA GLN A 686 -11.56 -23.16 14.45
C GLN A 686 -11.96 -22.55 15.82
N GLY A 687 -12.10 -21.22 15.90
CA GLY A 687 -12.58 -20.55 17.12
C GLY A 687 -11.59 -20.56 18.29
N GLY A 688 -10.29 -20.50 17.98
CA GLY A 688 -9.19 -20.35 18.96
C GLY A 688 -8.53 -21.66 19.41
N LYS A 689 -8.95 -22.82 18.89
CA LYS A 689 -8.39 -24.14 19.22
C LYS A 689 -8.01 -24.92 17.97
N PHE A 690 -7.16 -25.93 18.09
CA PHE A 690 -6.96 -26.88 16.99
C PHE A 690 -8.23 -27.73 16.81
N ASP A 691 -8.40 -28.28 15.59
CA ASP A 691 -9.50 -29.19 15.29
C ASP A 691 -9.29 -30.53 16.03
N HIS A 692 -10.31 -31.39 16.01
CA HIS A 692 -10.23 -32.73 16.58
C HIS A 692 -9.03 -33.51 16.00
N ALA A 693 -8.21 -34.10 16.87
CA ALA A 693 -6.96 -34.76 16.49
C ALA A 693 -7.14 -35.80 15.36
N ASP A 694 -8.19 -36.63 15.41
CA ASP A 694 -8.47 -37.63 14.36
C ASP A 694 -8.75 -37.04 12.97
N ARG A 695 -9.12 -35.76 12.87
CA ARG A 695 -9.34 -35.06 11.59
C ARG A 695 -8.10 -34.32 11.09
N LEU A 696 -7.09 -34.15 11.93
CA LEU A 696 -5.88 -33.40 11.59
C LEU A 696 -4.93 -34.23 10.73
N PHE A 697 -4.13 -33.53 9.93
CA PHE A 697 -3.13 -34.15 9.08
C PHE A 697 -2.07 -34.85 9.93
N HIS A 698 -2.01 -36.18 9.86
CA HIS A 698 -1.11 -36.97 10.70
C HIS A 698 -0.34 -38.06 9.95
N SER A 699 -0.75 -38.46 8.76
CA SER A 699 -0.10 -39.52 7.97
C SER A 699 -0.34 -39.30 6.48
N ILE A 700 0.70 -39.48 5.67
CA ILE A 700 0.61 -39.41 4.21
C ILE A 700 -0.26 -40.53 3.67
N GLN A 701 0.02 -41.76 4.10
CA GLN A 701 -0.70 -42.97 3.66
C GLN A 701 -2.20 -42.88 3.99
N ASN A 702 -2.56 -42.52 5.23
CA ASN A 702 -3.97 -42.41 5.60
C ASN A 702 -4.66 -41.27 4.85
N THR A 703 -3.97 -40.15 4.61
CA THR A 703 -4.54 -39.03 3.84
C THR A 703 -4.84 -39.46 2.40
N TYR A 704 -3.91 -40.14 1.74
CA TYR A 704 -4.14 -40.65 0.39
C TYR A 704 -5.27 -41.69 0.35
N ALA A 705 -5.30 -42.62 1.30
CA ALA A 705 -6.37 -43.62 1.41
C ALA A 705 -7.74 -42.97 1.68
N ASN A 706 -7.80 -41.92 2.50
CA ASN A 706 -9.02 -41.13 2.72
C ASN A 706 -9.49 -40.43 1.44
N CYS A 707 -8.55 -39.88 0.67
CA CYS A 707 -8.80 -39.34 -0.66
C CYS A 707 -9.27 -40.38 -1.68
N LEU A 708 -9.24 -41.68 -1.39
CA LEU A 708 -9.77 -42.76 -2.23
C LEU A 708 -11.09 -43.35 -1.71
N THR A 709 -11.35 -43.27 -0.41
CA THR A 709 -12.49 -43.93 0.25
C THR A 709 -13.61 -42.96 0.62
N ASN A 710 -13.29 -41.77 1.10
CA ASN A 710 -14.28 -40.79 1.53
C ASN A 710 -14.87 -40.05 0.31
N THR A 711 -16.20 -39.89 0.28
CA THR A 711 -16.93 -39.22 -0.82
C THR A 711 -16.89 -37.70 -0.74
N SER A 712 -16.52 -37.13 0.42
CA SER A 712 -16.32 -35.69 0.59
C SER A 712 -14.86 -35.25 0.39
N ASP A 713 -13.98 -36.19 0.04
CA ASP A 713 -12.53 -35.99 0.07
C ASP A 713 -11.92 -36.23 -1.31
N VAL A 714 -11.77 -35.14 -2.06
CA VAL A 714 -11.21 -35.12 -3.43
C VAL A 714 -9.99 -34.20 -3.53
N LYS A 715 -9.28 -34.01 -2.41
CA LYS A 715 -8.15 -33.08 -2.29
C LYS A 715 -7.00 -33.47 -3.21
N GLU A 716 -6.48 -32.50 -3.95
CA GLU A 716 -5.15 -32.59 -4.54
C GLU A 716 -4.10 -32.05 -3.53
N ILE A 717 -2.83 -31.96 -3.92
CA ILE A 717 -1.74 -31.52 -3.03
C ILE A 717 -1.25 -30.11 -3.38
N ILE A 718 -0.36 -29.60 -2.53
CA ILE A 718 0.24 -28.28 -2.61
C ILE A 718 1.71 -28.37 -3.07
N PRO A 719 2.31 -27.29 -3.61
CA PRO A 719 3.70 -27.30 -4.09
C PRO A 719 4.74 -27.75 -3.05
N GLU A 720 4.48 -27.51 -1.76
CA GLU A 720 5.38 -27.79 -0.63
C GLU A 720 5.78 -29.27 -0.56
N PHE A 721 4.95 -30.19 -1.05
CA PHE A 721 5.26 -31.64 -1.15
C PHE A 721 6.48 -31.95 -2.04
N PHE A 722 6.99 -30.97 -2.80
CA PHE A 722 8.10 -31.15 -3.75
C PHE A 722 9.33 -30.29 -3.43
N TYR A 723 9.31 -29.50 -2.35
CA TYR A 723 10.48 -28.70 -1.96
C TYR A 723 10.63 -28.37 -0.47
N MET A 724 9.59 -28.56 0.36
CA MET A 724 9.58 -28.12 1.76
C MET A 724 9.43 -29.31 2.72
N PRO A 725 10.49 -29.80 3.38
CA PRO A 725 10.36 -30.87 4.38
C PRO A 725 9.73 -30.40 5.70
N GLU A 726 9.82 -29.12 6.04
CA GLU A 726 9.51 -28.60 7.37
C GLU A 726 8.01 -28.69 7.72
N PHE A 727 7.09 -28.71 6.76
CA PHE A 727 5.66 -28.84 7.06
C PHE A 727 5.25 -30.21 7.61
N LEU A 728 6.14 -31.21 7.49
CA LEU A 728 5.95 -32.56 8.00
C LEU A 728 6.44 -32.71 9.45
N VAL A 729 7.21 -31.73 9.94
CA VAL A 729 7.89 -31.77 11.25
C VAL A 729 7.29 -30.75 12.19
N ASN A 730 7.00 -31.16 13.42
CA ASN A 730 6.57 -30.26 14.47
C ASN A 730 7.78 -29.57 15.13
N THR A 731 8.48 -28.73 14.36
CA THR A 731 9.73 -28.07 14.81
C THR A 731 9.51 -27.20 16.06
N ASN A 732 8.35 -26.56 16.15
CA ASN A 732 8.01 -25.67 17.26
C ASN A 732 7.33 -26.37 18.45
N SER A 733 7.22 -27.71 18.42
CA SER A 733 6.66 -28.51 19.51
C SER A 733 5.23 -28.12 19.92
N TYR A 734 4.36 -27.87 18.94
CA TYR A 734 2.94 -27.57 19.18
C TYR A 734 2.22 -28.71 19.90
N TYR A 735 1.23 -28.36 20.71
CA TYR A 735 0.27 -29.31 21.25
C TYR A 735 -0.91 -29.48 20.28
N ILE A 736 -0.81 -30.48 19.40
CA ILE A 736 -1.79 -30.73 18.31
C ILE A 736 -2.93 -31.68 18.76
N GLY A 737 -2.91 -32.12 20.03
CA GLY A 737 -3.93 -32.96 20.63
C GLY A 737 -3.61 -34.46 20.60
N VAL A 738 -4.56 -35.24 21.12
CA VAL A 738 -4.48 -36.71 21.26
C VAL A 738 -5.65 -37.33 20.54
N LYS A 739 -5.38 -38.35 19.74
CA LYS A 739 -6.41 -39.13 19.06
C LYS A 739 -7.22 -39.99 20.02
N GLN A 740 -8.33 -40.52 19.53
CA GLN A 740 -9.17 -41.46 20.30
C GLN A 740 -8.44 -42.76 20.69
N ASP A 741 -7.44 -43.18 19.92
CA ASP A 741 -6.58 -44.33 20.21
C ASP A 741 -5.49 -44.05 21.29
N GLY A 742 -5.45 -42.82 21.82
CA GLY A 742 -4.47 -42.37 22.80
C GLY A 742 -3.14 -41.90 22.18
N GLN A 743 -3.00 -41.91 20.85
CA GLN A 743 -1.79 -41.44 20.18
C GLN A 743 -1.72 -39.92 20.18
N HIS A 744 -0.63 -39.36 20.73
CA HIS A 744 -0.31 -37.94 20.61
C HIS A 744 0.08 -37.60 19.17
N LEU A 745 -0.48 -36.52 18.64
CA LEU A 745 -0.08 -35.99 17.34
C LEU A 745 1.23 -35.22 17.47
N ASN A 746 2.20 -35.59 16.63
CA ASN A 746 3.48 -34.90 16.52
C ASN A 746 3.88 -34.78 15.04
N ASN A 747 5.08 -35.21 14.65
CA ASN A 747 5.50 -35.29 13.25
C ASN A 747 4.53 -36.13 12.40
N VAL A 748 4.41 -35.80 11.13
CA VAL A 748 3.60 -36.56 10.18
C VAL A 748 4.22 -37.93 9.97
N ILE A 749 3.40 -38.98 10.01
CA ILE A 749 3.82 -40.35 9.72
C ILE A 749 4.10 -40.46 8.23
N LEU A 750 5.37 -40.70 7.91
CA LEU A 750 5.86 -40.83 6.54
C LEU A 750 5.75 -42.29 6.07
N PRO A 751 5.71 -42.51 4.73
CA PRO A 751 5.79 -43.84 4.15
C PRO A 751 7.09 -44.57 4.55
N PRO A 752 7.10 -45.91 4.63
CA PRO A 752 8.29 -46.67 5.03
C PRO A 752 9.51 -46.40 4.14
N TRP A 753 9.31 -46.25 2.83
CA TRP A 753 10.38 -45.94 1.87
C TRP A 753 11.11 -44.61 2.13
N ALA A 754 10.52 -43.68 2.89
CA ALA A 754 11.17 -42.42 3.28
C ALA A 754 12.11 -42.59 4.50
N LYS A 755 12.16 -43.77 5.13
CA LYS A 755 13.04 -44.10 6.26
C LYS A 755 12.95 -43.12 7.44
N GLY A 756 11.79 -42.49 7.62
CA GLY A 756 11.57 -41.48 8.65
C GLY A 756 12.22 -40.11 8.40
N SER A 757 12.83 -39.87 7.22
CA SER A 757 13.38 -38.56 6.84
C SER A 757 12.36 -37.78 5.98
N PRO A 758 11.87 -36.62 6.45
CA PRO A 758 11.07 -35.70 5.63
C PRO A 758 11.80 -35.22 4.38
N GLU A 759 13.12 -35.01 4.47
CA GLU A 759 13.95 -34.56 3.36
C GLU A 759 13.99 -35.60 2.25
N GLU A 760 14.14 -36.88 2.61
CA GLU A 760 14.10 -37.98 1.64
C GLU A 760 12.71 -38.15 1.03
N PHE A 761 11.64 -37.95 1.81
CA PHE A 761 10.27 -37.94 1.29
C PHE A 761 10.08 -36.87 0.21
N ILE A 762 10.48 -35.63 0.48
CA ILE A 762 10.35 -34.51 -0.47
C ILE A 762 11.22 -34.75 -1.71
N ARG A 763 12.46 -35.24 -1.52
CA ARG A 763 13.38 -35.55 -2.61
C ARG A 763 12.80 -36.58 -3.57
N LEU A 764 12.28 -37.70 -3.05
CA LEU A 764 11.67 -38.75 -3.86
C LEU A 764 10.37 -38.29 -4.54
N ASN A 765 9.56 -37.45 -3.90
CA ASN A 765 8.40 -36.84 -4.56
C ASN A 765 8.82 -35.92 -5.72
N ARG A 766 9.88 -35.12 -5.53
CA ARG A 766 10.44 -34.28 -6.60
C ARG A 766 11.00 -35.12 -7.75
N GLU A 767 11.72 -36.19 -7.44
CA GLU A 767 12.23 -37.15 -8.43
C GLU A 767 11.08 -37.85 -9.19
N ALA A 768 10.02 -38.27 -8.48
CA ALA A 768 8.82 -38.83 -9.10
C ALA A 768 8.09 -37.83 -10.01
N LEU A 769 8.00 -36.56 -9.62
CA LEU A 769 7.43 -35.49 -10.44
C LEU A 769 8.23 -35.26 -11.72
N GLU A 770 9.57 -35.28 -11.64
CA GLU A 770 10.45 -35.06 -12.79
C GLU A 770 10.71 -36.33 -13.62
N SER A 771 10.26 -37.50 -13.14
CA SER A 771 10.41 -38.77 -13.85
C SER A 771 9.81 -38.78 -15.26
N GLU A 772 10.31 -39.70 -16.10
CA GLU A 772 9.80 -39.89 -17.46
C GLU A 772 8.32 -40.30 -17.47
N HIS A 773 7.90 -41.18 -16.56
CA HIS A 773 6.51 -41.61 -16.48
C HIS A 773 5.55 -40.43 -16.26
N THR A 774 5.88 -39.54 -15.31
CA THR A 774 5.09 -38.32 -15.06
C THR A 774 5.17 -37.37 -16.25
N SER A 775 6.37 -37.11 -16.77
CA SER A 775 6.58 -36.24 -17.94
C SER A 775 5.73 -36.63 -19.15
N GLU A 776 5.56 -37.93 -19.37
CA GLU A 776 4.75 -38.46 -20.46
C GLU A 776 3.23 -38.27 -20.26
N ASN A 777 2.76 -38.23 -19.01
CA ASN A 777 1.33 -38.26 -18.68
C ASN A 777 0.78 -36.95 -18.08
N LEU A 778 1.64 -36.04 -17.61
CA LEU A 778 1.26 -34.81 -16.91
C LEU A 778 0.32 -33.91 -17.71
N HIS A 779 0.47 -33.87 -19.04
CA HIS A 779 -0.41 -33.12 -19.93
C HIS A 779 -1.90 -33.49 -19.75
N ARG A 780 -2.20 -34.74 -19.37
CA ARG A 780 -3.58 -35.20 -19.15
C ARG A 780 -4.19 -34.63 -17.86
N TRP A 781 -3.38 -34.44 -16.82
CA TRP A 781 -3.83 -33.78 -15.59
C TRP A 781 -4.01 -32.28 -15.81
N ILE A 782 -3.10 -31.67 -16.58
CA ILE A 782 -3.23 -30.26 -16.99
C ILE A 782 -4.54 -30.05 -17.76
N ASP A 783 -4.95 -30.99 -18.62
CA ASP A 783 -6.25 -30.94 -19.30
C ASP A 783 -7.44 -30.88 -18.33
N LEU A 784 -7.37 -31.55 -17.17
CA LEU A 784 -8.42 -31.55 -16.15
C LEU A 784 -8.47 -30.22 -15.38
N ILE A 785 -7.31 -29.67 -15.00
CA ILE A 785 -7.23 -28.52 -14.09
C ILE A 785 -7.22 -27.18 -14.82
N PHE A 786 -6.42 -27.03 -15.88
CA PHE A 786 -6.22 -25.78 -16.62
C PHE A 786 -6.70 -25.84 -18.08
N GLY A 787 -6.99 -27.04 -18.58
CA GLY A 787 -7.26 -27.28 -19.98
C GLY A 787 -8.71 -27.54 -20.33
N TYR A 788 -8.93 -28.22 -21.46
CA TYR A 788 -10.25 -28.34 -22.08
C TYR A 788 -11.21 -29.28 -21.34
N LYS A 789 -10.71 -30.14 -20.44
CA LYS A 789 -11.53 -31.03 -19.58
C LYS A 789 -11.92 -30.40 -18.25
N GLN A 790 -11.68 -29.10 -18.05
CA GLN A 790 -12.15 -28.37 -16.87
C GLN A 790 -13.66 -28.11 -16.92
N ARG A 791 -14.24 -27.90 -18.12
CA ARG A 791 -15.65 -27.53 -18.32
C ARG A 791 -16.27 -28.19 -19.55
N GLY A 792 -17.60 -28.16 -19.61
CA GLY A 792 -18.38 -28.62 -20.76
C GLY A 792 -18.41 -30.14 -20.90
N LYS A 793 -18.82 -30.63 -22.08
CA LYS A 793 -18.95 -32.07 -22.36
C LYS A 793 -17.68 -32.88 -22.05
N PRO A 794 -16.46 -32.42 -22.40
CA PRO A 794 -15.24 -33.17 -22.07
C PRO A 794 -15.00 -33.34 -20.56
N ALA A 795 -15.48 -32.41 -19.74
CA ALA A 795 -15.38 -32.51 -18.29
C ALA A 795 -16.39 -33.51 -17.72
N VAL A 796 -17.59 -33.63 -18.31
CA VAL A 796 -18.57 -34.67 -17.94
C VAL A 796 -18.01 -36.06 -18.29
N GLU A 797 -17.47 -36.24 -19.50
CA GLU A 797 -16.86 -37.51 -19.93
C GLU A 797 -15.65 -37.92 -19.08
N ALA A 798 -14.96 -36.96 -18.45
CA ALA A 798 -13.83 -37.20 -17.56
C ALA A 798 -14.22 -37.21 -16.07
N ALA A 799 -15.52 -37.14 -15.75
CA ALA A 799 -16.06 -37.05 -14.40
C ALA A 799 -15.41 -35.92 -13.55
N ASN A 800 -15.27 -34.73 -14.13
CA ASN A 800 -14.52 -33.60 -13.59
C ASN A 800 -15.39 -32.34 -13.42
N ILE A 801 -16.64 -32.51 -12.96
CA ILE A 801 -17.57 -31.40 -12.69
C ILE A 801 -17.69 -31.16 -11.19
N PHE A 802 -17.29 -29.97 -10.76
CA PHE A 802 -17.44 -29.49 -9.38
C PHE A 802 -18.72 -28.68 -9.21
N TYR A 803 -19.00 -28.27 -7.97
CA TYR A 803 -20.14 -27.40 -7.68
C TYR A 803 -20.07 -26.08 -8.46
N TYR A 804 -21.20 -25.61 -9.00
CA TYR A 804 -21.21 -24.52 -10.00
C TYR A 804 -20.63 -23.19 -9.50
N LEU A 805 -20.70 -22.90 -8.19
CA LEU A 805 -20.13 -21.69 -7.59
C LEU A 805 -18.59 -21.68 -7.55
N THR A 806 -17.92 -22.82 -7.79
CA THR A 806 -16.45 -22.84 -7.85
C THR A 806 -15.91 -22.26 -9.15
N TYR A 807 -16.75 -22.12 -10.17
CA TYR A 807 -16.37 -21.71 -11.52
C TYR A 807 -16.58 -20.21 -11.75
N GLU A 808 -15.58 -19.53 -12.33
CA GLU A 808 -15.75 -18.14 -12.75
C GLU A 808 -16.93 -17.97 -13.74
N GLY A 809 -17.66 -16.86 -13.59
CA GLY A 809 -18.70 -16.41 -14.52
C GLY A 809 -20.05 -17.13 -14.40
N THR A 810 -20.28 -17.96 -13.38
CA THR A 810 -21.59 -18.62 -13.16
C THR A 810 -22.59 -17.73 -12.43
N VAL A 811 -22.11 -16.87 -11.52
CA VAL A 811 -22.93 -15.91 -10.79
C VAL A 811 -22.30 -14.52 -10.91
N GLU A 812 -23.08 -13.56 -11.38
CA GLU A 812 -22.69 -12.14 -11.41
C GLU A 812 -23.05 -11.49 -10.07
N LEU A 813 -22.11 -11.49 -9.12
CA LEU A 813 -22.32 -10.87 -7.80
C LEU A 813 -22.68 -9.37 -7.89
N GLU A 814 -22.26 -8.67 -8.94
CA GLU A 814 -22.55 -7.24 -9.13
C GLU A 814 -24.03 -6.94 -9.39
N THR A 815 -24.77 -7.89 -9.97
CA THR A 815 -26.18 -7.72 -10.31
C THR A 815 -27.13 -8.20 -9.20
N MET A 816 -26.59 -8.81 -8.13
CA MET A 816 -27.38 -9.28 -6.99
C MET A 816 -27.80 -8.10 -6.09
N GLU A 817 -29.11 -7.82 -6.03
CA GLU A 817 -29.69 -6.76 -5.19
C GLU A 817 -29.73 -7.13 -3.70
N ASP A 818 -29.92 -8.42 -3.37
CA ASP A 818 -29.98 -8.88 -1.98
C ASP A 818 -28.58 -9.03 -1.38
N VAL A 819 -28.29 -8.14 -0.42
CA VAL A 819 -27.03 -8.07 0.33
C VAL A 819 -26.73 -9.36 1.10
N ARG A 820 -27.75 -10.02 1.68
CA ARG A 820 -27.53 -11.25 2.48
C ARG A 820 -27.23 -12.44 1.59
N GLN A 821 -27.97 -12.58 0.50
CA GLN A 821 -27.72 -13.62 -0.48
C GLN A 821 -26.32 -13.47 -1.09
N ARG A 822 -25.94 -12.24 -1.45
CA ARG A 822 -24.60 -11.93 -1.95
C ARG A 822 -23.50 -12.30 -0.96
N ALA A 823 -23.62 -11.89 0.31
CA ALA A 823 -22.66 -12.25 1.36
C ALA A 823 -22.54 -13.78 1.54
N SER A 824 -23.67 -14.49 1.53
CA SER A 824 -23.68 -15.96 1.62
C SER A 824 -22.97 -16.62 0.44
N VAL A 825 -23.13 -16.10 -0.78
CA VAL A 825 -22.43 -16.62 -1.97
C VAL A 825 -20.94 -16.29 -1.91
N GLU A 826 -20.55 -15.09 -1.49
CA GLU A 826 -19.14 -14.70 -1.30
C GLU A 826 -18.46 -15.61 -0.26
N ASP A 827 -19.11 -15.89 0.86
CA ASP A 827 -18.61 -16.81 1.89
C ASP A 827 -18.52 -18.25 1.40
N GLN A 828 -19.47 -18.69 0.57
CA GLN A 828 -19.41 -20.02 -0.03
C GLN A 828 -18.25 -20.15 -1.01
N ILE A 829 -18.01 -19.14 -1.86
CA ILE A 829 -16.87 -19.10 -2.79
C ILE A 829 -15.54 -19.10 -2.03
N ALA A 830 -15.43 -18.35 -0.95
CA ALA A 830 -14.20 -18.25 -0.16
C ALA A 830 -13.85 -19.57 0.56
N ASN A 831 -14.84 -20.26 1.12
CA ASN A 831 -14.61 -21.42 1.98
C ASN A 831 -14.60 -22.76 1.24
N PHE A 832 -15.37 -22.91 0.16
CA PHE A 832 -15.58 -24.21 -0.50
C PHE A 832 -14.73 -24.41 -1.78
N GLY A 833 -13.83 -23.46 -2.07
CA GLY A 833 -12.79 -23.61 -3.08
C GLY A 833 -13.14 -22.96 -4.43
N GLN A 834 -12.09 -22.53 -5.14
CA GLN A 834 -12.21 -21.83 -6.41
C GLN A 834 -11.44 -22.57 -7.50
N THR A 835 -12.06 -22.79 -8.66
CA THR A 835 -11.42 -23.44 -9.82
C THR A 835 -10.49 -22.44 -10.55
N PRO A 836 -9.28 -22.84 -10.99
CA PRO A 836 -8.35 -21.92 -11.65
C PRO A 836 -8.89 -21.40 -12.99
N ILE A 837 -8.33 -20.31 -13.50
CA ILE A 837 -8.68 -19.84 -14.86
C ILE A 837 -8.35 -20.93 -15.88
N GLN A 838 -9.29 -21.21 -16.78
CA GLN A 838 -9.03 -22.10 -17.92
C GLN A 838 -8.06 -21.41 -18.89
N LEU A 839 -6.84 -21.96 -19.01
CA LEU A 839 -5.79 -21.44 -19.89
C LEU A 839 -5.88 -22.02 -21.30
N PHE A 840 -6.19 -23.31 -21.42
CA PHE A 840 -6.20 -24.01 -22.70
C PHE A 840 -7.59 -24.55 -23.05
N LYS A 841 -8.06 -24.24 -24.26
CA LYS A 841 -9.33 -24.76 -24.79
C LYS A 841 -9.17 -25.97 -25.70
N LYS A 842 -7.92 -26.33 -26.03
CA LYS A 842 -7.56 -27.50 -26.85
C LYS A 842 -6.80 -28.50 -25.98
N LYS A 843 -6.78 -29.75 -26.44
CA LYS A 843 -6.01 -30.83 -25.80
C LYS A 843 -4.55 -30.45 -25.63
N HIS A 844 -4.02 -30.65 -24.43
CA HIS A 844 -2.64 -30.35 -24.10
C HIS A 844 -1.69 -31.31 -24.81
N PRO A 845 -0.61 -30.82 -25.45
CA PRO A 845 0.40 -31.68 -26.08
C PRO A 845 1.21 -32.47 -25.04
N LYS A 846 1.68 -33.65 -25.43
CA LYS A 846 2.64 -34.45 -24.65
C LYS A 846 4.01 -33.75 -24.60
N ARG A 847 4.76 -33.92 -23.50
CA ARG A 847 6.15 -33.45 -23.39
C ARG A 847 7.04 -34.14 -24.43
N GLY A 848 8.05 -33.46 -24.95
CA GLY A 848 8.99 -34.03 -25.91
C GLY A 848 9.91 -35.10 -25.29
N PRO A 849 10.56 -35.93 -26.13
CA PRO A 849 11.52 -36.93 -25.66
C PRO A 849 12.75 -36.26 -25.00
N PRO A 850 13.51 -37.00 -24.15
CA PRO A 850 14.73 -36.48 -23.53
C PRO A 850 15.74 -36.09 -24.61
N VAL A 851 16.39 -34.92 -24.45
CA VAL A 851 17.50 -34.48 -25.29
C VAL A 851 18.79 -34.75 -24.53
N PRO A 852 19.59 -35.78 -24.87
CA PRO A 852 20.73 -36.22 -24.04
C PRO A 852 21.86 -35.20 -23.90
N LEU A 853 21.91 -34.19 -24.79
CA LEU A 853 23.07 -33.31 -24.97
C LEU A 853 23.05 -32.02 -24.13
N LEU A 854 21.93 -31.68 -23.47
CA LEU A 854 21.80 -30.38 -22.80
C LEU A 854 22.28 -30.37 -21.33
N ARG A 855 22.39 -31.53 -20.66
CA ARG A 855 22.82 -31.65 -19.25
C ARG A 855 23.57 -32.96 -18.97
N PRO A 856 24.83 -33.09 -19.42
CA PRO A 856 25.59 -34.33 -19.27
C PRO A 856 25.78 -34.78 -17.82
N LEU A 857 26.07 -33.88 -16.89
CA LEU A 857 26.26 -34.24 -15.48
C LEU A 857 25.00 -34.82 -14.83
N TYR A 858 23.82 -34.52 -15.36
CA TYR A 858 22.56 -35.06 -14.86
C TYR A 858 22.20 -36.40 -15.51
N TYR A 859 22.21 -36.47 -16.85
CA TYR A 859 21.70 -37.64 -17.57
C TYR A 859 22.75 -38.71 -17.87
N SER A 860 24.01 -38.31 -18.08
CA SER A 860 25.09 -39.23 -18.42
C SER A 860 26.47 -38.65 -18.05
N PRO A 861 26.81 -38.61 -16.73
CA PRO A 861 28.11 -38.13 -16.29
C PRO A 861 29.29 -38.83 -16.99
N ALA A 862 29.14 -40.13 -17.25
CA ALA A 862 30.15 -40.94 -17.93
C ALA A 862 30.40 -40.54 -19.40
N SER A 863 29.50 -39.76 -20.02
CA SER A 863 29.68 -39.26 -21.39
C SER A 863 30.61 -38.05 -21.49
N THR A 864 30.96 -37.41 -20.37
CA THR A 864 31.90 -36.30 -20.34
C THR A 864 33.33 -36.84 -20.39
N THR A 865 34.12 -36.40 -21.37
CA THR A 865 35.52 -36.83 -21.55
C THR A 865 36.45 -35.63 -21.66
N LEU A 866 37.76 -35.86 -21.52
CA LEU A 866 38.78 -34.82 -21.73
C LEU A 866 38.87 -34.51 -23.23
N VAL A 867 38.41 -33.32 -23.63
CA VAL A 867 38.37 -32.89 -25.04
C VAL A 867 39.65 -32.16 -25.44
N SER A 868 40.21 -31.34 -24.53
CA SER A 868 41.39 -30.52 -24.85
C SER A 868 42.28 -30.29 -23.63
N THR A 869 43.59 -30.16 -23.89
CA THR A 869 44.62 -29.81 -22.91
C THR A 869 45.44 -28.65 -23.47
N ILE A 870 45.45 -27.52 -22.76
CA ILE A 870 46.11 -26.28 -23.17
C ILE A 870 47.20 -25.94 -22.13
N PRO A 871 48.47 -25.75 -22.53
CA PRO A 871 49.52 -25.33 -21.60
C PRO A 871 49.36 -23.85 -21.20
N SER A 872 49.59 -23.53 -19.94
CA SER A 872 49.41 -22.19 -19.36
C SER A 872 50.31 -21.13 -19.99
N ARG A 873 51.48 -21.48 -20.52
CA ARG A 873 52.31 -20.55 -21.32
C ARG A 873 51.54 -19.98 -22.52
N SER A 874 50.61 -20.76 -23.08
CA SER A 874 49.74 -20.32 -24.17
C SER A 874 48.71 -19.29 -23.70
N LEU A 875 48.48 -19.12 -22.40
CA LEU A 875 47.57 -18.17 -21.77
C LEU A 875 48.29 -16.92 -21.24
N SER A 876 49.61 -16.80 -21.42
CA SER A 876 50.42 -15.71 -20.86
C SER A 876 51.17 -14.92 -21.94
N PHE A 877 51.35 -13.61 -21.71
CA PHE A 877 52.14 -12.76 -22.61
C PHE A 877 53.62 -12.74 -22.19
N GLY A 878 54.47 -13.50 -22.88
CA GLY A 878 55.92 -13.49 -22.67
C GLY A 878 56.59 -14.82 -23.05
N LYS A 879 57.88 -14.76 -23.40
CA LYS A 879 58.74 -15.94 -23.64
C LYS A 879 59.27 -16.53 -22.32
N SER A 880 58.39 -16.81 -21.35
CA SER A 880 58.77 -17.68 -20.24
C SER A 880 58.63 -19.13 -20.71
N ASP A 881 59.71 -19.92 -20.66
CA ASP A 881 59.69 -21.33 -21.10
C ASP A 881 58.96 -22.26 -20.11
N GLU A 882 58.56 -21.75 -18.94
CA GLU A 882 57.92 -22.53 -17.88
C GLU A 882 56.39 -22.35 -17.85
N ASP A 883 55.69 -23.46 -17.61
CA ASP A 883 54.25 -23.47 -17.37
C ASP A 883 53.96 -23.09 -15.91
N HIS A 884 53.00 -22.19 -15.71
CA HIS A 884 52.62 -21.64 -14.42
C HIS A 884 51.23 -22.11 -13.98
N PRO A 885 51.02 -22.41 -12.68
CA PRO A 885 49.71 -22.79 -12.16
C PRO A 885 48.62 -21.77 -12.51
N VAL A 886 47.44 -22.26 -12.87
CA VAL A 886 46.25 -21.43 -13.09
C VAL A 886 45.50 -21.32 -11.76
N LEU A 887 45.59 -20.14 -11.12
CA LEU A 887 45.04 -19.87 -9.79
C LEU A 887 43.53 -19.67 -9.78
N TYR A 888 42.96 -19.13 -10.88
CA TYR A 888 41.53 -18.86 -11.00
C TYR A 888 41.05 -19.15 -12.41
N ILE A 889 39.85 -19.71 -12.52
CA ILE A 889 39.07 -19.87 -13.74
C ILE A 889 37.65 -19.41 -13.43
N GLY A 890 37.08 -18.54 -14.25
CA GLY A 890 35.69 -18.13 -14.12
C GLY A 890 35.00 -18.02 -15.48
N HIS A 891 33.71 -18.32 -15.51
CA HIS A 891 32.85 -18.15 -16.68
C HIS A 891 31.94 -16.94 -16.48
N CYS A 892 31.96 -16.00 -17.43
CA CYS A 892 31.17 -14.76 -17.36
C CYS A 892 30.80 -14.30 -18.77
N ASP A 893 29.50 -14.11 -19.05
CA ASP A 893 28.98 -13.66 -20.36
C ASP A 893 29.55 -14.42 -21.57
N GLY A 894 29.68 -15.74 -21.47
CA GLY A 894 30.22 -16.59 -22.54
C GLY A 894 31.74 -16.47 -22.72
N LYS A 895 32.45 -15.89 -21.75
CA LYS A 895 33.90 -15.75 -21.71
C LYS A 895 34.48 -16.56 -20.56
N ILE A 896 35.62 -17.18 -20.79
CA ILE A 896 36.45 -17.81 -19.79
C ILE A 896 37.58 -16.86 -19.42
N ILE A 897 37.65 -16.55 -18.14
CA ILE A 897 38.68 -15.70 -17.53
C ILE A 897 39.59 -16.62 -16.74
N SER A 898 40.90 -16.50 -16.96
CA SER A 898 41.90 -17.22 -16.18
C SER A 898 42.98 -16.30 -15.64
N VAL A 899 43.45 -16.61 -14.43
CA VAL A 899 44.55 -15.90 -13.77
C VAL A 899 45.66 -16.90 -13.42
N THR A 900 46.89 -16.64 -13.87
CA THR A 900 48.05 -17.51 -13.58
C THR A 900 48.79 -17.09 -12.31
N SER A 901 49.70 -17.93 -11.81
CA SER A 901 50.54 -17.62 -10.64
C SER A 901 51.47 -16.41 -10.84
N GLN A 902 51.70 -15.98 -12.08
CA GLN A 902 52.41 -14.74 -12.39
C GLN A 902 51.49 -13.50 -12.37
N MET A 903 50.24 -13.66 -11.93
CA MET A 903 49.21 -12.62 -11.95
C MET A 903 48.90 -12.13 -13.36
N VAL A 904 49.00 -12.99 -14.37
CA VAL A 904 48.59 -12.68 -15.74
C VAL A 904 47.14 -13.10 -15.93
N VAL A 905 46.31 -12.16 -16.37
CA VAL A 905 44.89 -12.34 -16.65
C VAL A 905 44.70 -12.47 -18.16
N SER A 906 43.95 -13.50 -18.56
CA SER A 906 43.55 -13.74 -19.94
C SER A 906 42.04 -13.92 -20.02
N SER A 907 41.42 -13.39 -21.08
CA SER A 907 39.98 -13.52 -21.37
C SER A 907 39.79 -14.11 -22.77
N ARG A 908 39.10 -15.25 -22.86
CA ARG A 908 38.85 -15.97 -24.11
C ARG A 908 37.37 -16.32 -24.27
N MET A 909 36.90 -16.35 -25.51
CA MET A 909 35.53 -16.77 -25.80
C MET A 909 35.34 -18.28 -25.54
N TRP A 910 34.24 -18.63 -24.87
CA TRP A 910 33.79 -20.01 -24.74
C TRP A 910 33.10 -20.45 -26.03
N LEU A 911 33.65 -21.46 -26.72
CA LEU A 911 33.09 -21.98 -27.95
C LEU A 911 32.17 -23.16 -27.64
N THR A 912 30.92 -23.07 -28.09
CA THR A 912 29.93 -24.15 -28.00
C THR A 912 29.49 -24.61 -29.39
N PRO A 913 29.09 -25.88 -29.57
CA PRO A 913 28.67 -26.41 -30.87
C PRO A 913 27.47 -25.70 -31.53
N SER A 914 26.67 -24.97 -30.74
CA SER A 914 25.47 -24.25 -31.20
C SER A 914 25.72 -22.84 -31.73
N MET A 915 26.93 -22.29 -31.58
CA MET A 915 27.27 -20.93 -32.01
C MET A 915 27.85 -20.95 -33.44
N PRO A 916 27.18 -20.39 -34.46
CA PRO A 916 27.85 -20.06 -35.70
C PRO A 916 28.81 -18.89 -35.43
N PRO A 917 30.06 -18.91 -35.95
CA PRO A 917 30.99 -17.82 -35.71
C PRO A 917 30.41 -16.53 -36.31
N SER A 918 30.06 -15.59 -35.43
CA SER A 918 29.61 -14.26 -35.83
C SER A 918 30.80 -13.49 -36.41
N GLY A 919 30.94 -13.53 -37.73
CA GLY A 919 31.54 -12.49 -38.57
C GLY A 919 33.00 -12.10 -38.29
N SER A 920 33.94 -12.75 -38.99
CA SER A 920 34.97 -12.06 -39.76
C SER A 920 35.61 -13.05 -40.74
N PHE A 921 35.74 -12.65 -42.00
CA PHE A 921 36.40 -13.42 -43.07
C PHE A 921 37.87 -13.67 -42.71
N THR A 922 38.17 -14.82 -42.12
CA THR A 922 39.53 -15.37 -42.14
C THR A 922 39.43 -16.85 -42.51
N PHE A 923 40.00 -17.20 -43.66
CA PHE A 923 40.21 -18.58 -44.07
C PHE A 923 41.20 -19.21 -43.09
N SER A 924 40.68 -19.95 -42.10
CA SER A 924 41.45 -20.88 -41.28
C SER A 924 40.79 -22.25 -41.38
N SER A 925 41.60 -23.23 -41.75
CA SER A 925 41.26 -24.62 -42.06
C SER A 925 40.77 -25.40 -40.83
N SER A 926 39.89 -26.39 -41.12
CA SER A 926 39.21 -27.36 -40.24
C SER A 926 38.22 -26.79 -39.22
N GLN A 927 36.93 -26.76 -39.62
CA GLN A 927 35.77 -26.57 -38.75
C GLN A 927 35.52 -27.85 -37.94
N ASP A 928 36.05 -27.93 -36.72
CA ASP A 928 35.63 -28.93 -35.75
C ASP A 928 34.55 -28.32 -34.84
N SER A 929 33.33 -28.86 -34.94
CA SER A 929 32.18 -28.52 -34.10
C SER A 929 32.35 -29.10 -32.70
N THR A 930 33.33 -28.58 -31.96
CA THR A 930 33.73 -29.08 -30.64
C THR A 930 33.77 -27.95 -29.62
N TYR A 931 33.57 -28.30 -28.34
CA TYR A 931 33.75 -27.38 -27.23
C TYR A 931 35.21 -26.96 -27.12
N GLY A 932 35.49 -25.68 -26.90
CA GLY A 932 36.87 -25.18 -26.83
C GLY A 932 37.00 -23.71 -26.45
N LEU A 933 38.23 -23.20 -26.48
CA LEU A 933 38.53 -21.78 -26.27
C LEU A 933 38.80 -21.10 -27.62
N GLY A 934 38.14 -19.96 -27.84
CA GLY A 934 38.36 -19.10 -29.00
C GLY A 934 39.65 -18.28 -28.91
N SER A 935 39.86 -17.42 -29.92
CA SER A 935 40.97 -16.46 -29.92
C SER A 935 40.84 -15.46 -28.76
N GLU A 936 41.98 -14.96 -28.28
CA GLU A 936 42.00 -13.86 -27.31
C GLU A 936 41.39 -12.61 -27.93
N GLU A 937 40.38 -12.03 -27.27
CA GLU A 937 39.78 -10.77 -27.72
C GLU A 937 40.67 -9.57 -27.36
N TRP A 938 41.37 -9.65 -26.24
CA TRP A 938 42.19 -8.56 -25.67
C TRP A 938 43.57 -9.08 -25.27
N PRO A 939 44.61 -8.23 -25.28
CA PRO A 939 45.94 -8.60 -24.81
C PRO A 939 45.89 -9.03 -23.33
N CYS A 940 46.62 -10.07 -22.97
CA CYS A 940 46.74 -10.46 -21.56
C CYS A 940 47.33 -9.32 -20.72
N HIS A 941 46.77 -9.12 -19.52
CA HIS A 941 47.17 -8.04 -18.61
C HIS A 941 47.78 -8.59 -17.33
N LYS A 942 48.81 -7.94 -16.79
CA LYS A 942 49.37 -8.31 -15.48
C LYS A 942 48.67 -7.52 -14.37
N VAL A 943 48.09 -8.20 -13.38
CA VAL A 943 47.49 -7.55 -12.21
C VAL A 943 48.60 -6.80 -11.46
N ARG A 944 48.49 -5.48 -11.40
CA ARG A 944 49.44 -4.64 -10.65
C ARG A 944 49.01 -4.56 -9.19
N GLY A 945 49.86 -5.04 -8.30
CA GLY A 945 49.64 -5.02 -6.85
C GLY A 945 50.91 -5.37 -6.11
N TYR A 946 51.05 -4.87 -4.89
CA TYR A 946 52.11 -5.27 -3.96
C TYR A 946 51.69 -6.59 -3.32
N PHE A 947 51.82 -7.69 -4.05
CA PHE A 947 51.51 -9.00 -3.49
C PHE A 947 52.63 -9.44 -2.54
N THR A 948 52.30 -10.14 -1.46
CA THR A 948 53.34 -10.78 -0.64
C THR A 948 54.05 -11.83 -1.50
N GLU A 949 55.36 -11.75 -1.68
CA GLU A 949 56.14 -12.80 -2.37
C GLU A 949 56.07 -14.16 -1.65
N SER A 950 55.51 -14.21 -0.43
CA SER A 950 55.61 -15.35 0.48
C SER A 950 54.39 -16.27 0.56
N PHE A 951 53.18 -15.90 0.12
CA PHE A 951 51.99 -16.77 0.28
C PHE A 951 50.94 -16.65 -0.85
N PRO A 952 50.96 -17.54 -1.86
CA PRO A 952 49.91 -17.61 -2.88
C PRO A 952 48.54 -18.10 -2.37
N ASP A 953 48.45 -18.63 -1.15
CA ASP A 953 47.24 -19.21 -0.57
C ASP A 953 46.21 -18.17 -0.09
N SER A 954 46.52 -16.88 -0.12
CA SER A 954 45.66 -15.79 0.37
C SER A 954 44.92 -15.01 -0.72
N PHE A 955 45.12 -15.34 -2.00
CA PHE A 955 44.49 -14.61 -3.11
C PHE A 955 43.12 -15.18 -3.45
N CYS A 956 42.13 -14.29 -3.58
CA CYS A 956 40.80 -14.63 -4.04
C CYS A 956 40.41 -13.73 -5.22
N PHE A 957 39.81 -14.33 -6.25
CA PHE A 957 39.39 -13.65 -7.46
C PHE A 957 37.92 -13.95 -7.76
N CYS A 958 37.21 -12.97 -8.32
CA CYS A 958 35.85 -13.15 -8.82
C CYS A 958 35.65 -12.37 -10.11
N ALA A 959 34.94 -12.95 -11.07
CA ALA A 959 34.50 -12.24 -12.26
C ALA A 959 33.20 -11.49 -11.96
N LEU A 960 33.13 -10.23 -12.40
CA LEU A 960 31.96 -9.37 -12.25
C LEU A 960 31.43 -9.02 -13.64
N PRO A 961 30.25 -9.55 -14.04
CA PRO A 961 29.62 -9.20 -15.30
C PRO A 961 29.20 -7.74 -15.30
N ALA A 962 29.39 -7.07 -16.44
CA ALA A 962 28.85 -5.75 -16.69
C ALA A 962 28.41 -5.63 -18.15
N ILE A 963 27.60 -4.62 -18.45
CA ILE A 963 27.12 -4.39 -19.81
C ILE A 963 28.33 -4.16 -20.73
N SER A 964 28.60 -5.10 -21.63
CA SER A 964 29.66 -5.09 -22.67
C SER A 964 31.11 -5.23 -22.22
N THR A 965 31.39 -5.21 -20.90
CA THR A 965 32.73 -5.40 -20.34
C THR A 965 32.67 -6.36 -19.17
N VAL A 966 33.75 -7.11 -18.95
CA VAL A 966 33.87 -7.95 -17.75
C VAL A 966 34.94 -7.36 -16.85
N TYR A 967 34.65 -7.32 -15.56
CA TYR A 967 35.59 -6.87 -14.54
C TYR A 967 36.10 -8.06 -13.73
N LEU A 968 37.33 -7.95 -13.23
CA LEU A 968 37.93 -8.88 -12.30
C LEU A 968 38.08 -8.20 -10.95
N LEU A 969 37.47 -8.79 -9.93
CA LEU A 969 37.67 -8.42 -8.54
C LEU A 969 38.84 -9.24 -7.98
N SER A 970 39.79 -8.56 -7.34
CA SER A 970 40.96 -9.18 -6.71
C SER A 970 41.03 -8.82 -5.23
N CYS A 971 41.19 -9.85 -4.41
CA CYS A 971 41.29 -9.81 -2.95
C CYS A 971 42.61 -10.45 -2.48
N GLY A 972 42.93 -10.30 -1.20
CA GLY A 972 44.20 -10.78 -0.61
C GLY A 972 45.35 -9.76 -0.67
N HIS A 973 45.04 -8.48 -0.88
CA HIS A 973 46.05 -7.41 -0.85
C HIS A 973 46.42 -7.07 0.61
N TRP A 974 47.70 -6.82 0.87
CA TRP A 974 48.22 -6.45 2.20
C TRP A 974 47.73 -5.08 2.69
N ASP A 975 47.24 -4.23 1.78
CA ASP A 975 46.69 -2.90 2.09
C ASP A 975 45.21 -2.98 2.52
N ASN A 976 44.73 -4.19 2.88
CA ASN A 976 43.35 -4.52 3.24
C ASN A 976 42.30 -4.16 2.17
N SER A 977 42.74 -3.82 0.96
CA SER A 977 41.85 -3.42 -0.11
C SER A 977 41.39 -4.61 -0.95
N PHE A 978 40.22 -4.47 -1.56
CA PHE A 978 39.89 -5.22 -2.77
C PHE A 978 39.89 -4.27 -3.97
N LYS A 979 40.33 -4.79 -5.12
CA LYS A 979 40.55 -3.99 -6.32
C LYS A 979 39.69 -4.50 -7.46
N LEU A 980 39.00 -3.57 -8.12
CA LEU A 980 38.21 -3.82 -9.33
C LEU A 980 39.07 -3.47 -10.56
N MET A 981 39.31 -4.45 -11.42
CA MET A 981 40.08 -4.31 -12.65
C MET A 981 39.18 -4.51 -13.87
N SER A 982 39.30 -3.64 -14.87
CA SER A 982 38.65 -3.82 -16.16
C SER A 982 39.50 -4.73 -17.05
N LEU A 983 38.88 -5.75 -17.64
CA LEU A 983 39.60 -6.72 -18.49
C LEU A 983 39.86 -6.20 -19.91
N THR A 984 39.22 -5.11 -20.33
CA THR A 984 39.42 -4.53 -21.67
C THR A 984 40.64 -3.62 -21.75
N ASP A 985 40.92 -2.85 -20.70
CA ASP A 985 42.06 -1.92 -20.61
C ASP A 985 43.14 -2.39 -19.63
N GLY A 986 42.88 -3.43 -18.84
CA GLY A 986 43.80 -3.95 -17.82
C GLY A 986 44.03 -2.98 -16.65
N GLN A 987 43.23 -1.92 -16.55
CA GLN A 987 43.41 -0.88 -15.54
C GLN A 987 42.55 -1.16 -14.31
N THR A 988 43.12 -0.86 -13.14
CA THR A 988 42.36 -0.81 -11.89
C THR A 988 41.42 0.39 -11.93
N VAL A 989 40.12 0.12 -11.86
CA VAL A 989 39.06 1.13 -11.86
C VAL A 989 38.85 1.68 -10.45
N GLN A 990 38.87 0.81 -9.44
CA GLN A 990 38.62 1.18 -8.05
C GLN A 990 39.45 0.31 -7.11
N SER A 991 39.83 0.89 -5.97
CA SER A 991 40.53 0.22 -4.86
C SER A 991 39.85 0.65 -3.58
N LEU A 992 39.17 -0.27 -2.90
CA LEU A 992 38.37 0.01 -1.71
C LEU A 992 39.01 -0.61 -0.48
N CYS A 993 39.34 0.22 0.51
CA CYS A 993 39.98 -0.16 1.77
C CYS A 993 39.06 0.25 2.94
N GLN A 994 38.08 -0.60 3.24
CA GLN A 994 37.12 -0.41 4.33
C GLN A 994 37.22 -1.49 5.40
N HIS A 995 37.67 -2.69 5.03
CA HIS A 995 38.01 -3.75 5.97
C HIS A 995 39.22 -3.35 6.82
N LYS A 996 39.27 -3.86 8.06
CA LYS A 996 40.35 -3.57 9.02
C LYS A 996 41.55 -4.50 8.88
N ASP A 997 41.38 -5.62 8.18
CA ASP A 997 42.39 -6.61 7.89
C ASP A 997 42.19 -7.19 6.48
N VAL A 998 43.08 -8.08 6.04
CA VAL A 998 43.13 -8.65 4.70
C VAL A 998 41.80 -9.29 4.31
N VAL A 999 41.29 -8.92 3.13
CA VAL A 999 40.11 -9.55 2.51
C VAL A 999 40.50 -10.93 2.01
N THR A 1000 40.00 -11.97 2.66
CA THR A 1000 40.35 -13.38 2.45
C THR A 1000 39.50 -14.03 1.36
N CYS A 1001 38.24 -13.59 1.20
CA CYS A 1001 37.30 -14.20 0.28
C CYS A 1001 36.31 -13.17 -0.27
N ALA A 1002 35.76 -13.46 -1.46
CA ALA A 1002 34.72 -12.65 -2.08
C ALA A 1002 33.75 -13.53 -2.88
N SER A 1003 32.55 -13.02 -3.10
CA SER A 1003 31.53 -13.63 -3.94
C SER A 1003 30.72 -12.55 -4.65
N VAL A 1004 30.25 -12.86 -5.85
CA VAL A 1004 29.52 -11.93 -6.72
C VAL A 1004 28.18 -12.55 -7.07
N ALA A 1005 27.11 -11.75 -7.01
CA ALA A 1005 25.78 -12.18 -7.43
C ALA A 1005 25.74 -12.45 -8.94
N ALA A 1006 24.88 -13.38 -9.38
CA ALA A 1006 24.83 -13.81 -10.79
C ALA A 1006 24.49 -12.68 -11.78
N ASP A 1007 23.77 -11.65 -11.32
CA ASP A 1007 23.42 -10.44 -12.07
C ASP A 1007 24.49 -9.34 -11.99
N GLY A 1008 25.53 -9.53 -11.18
CA GLY A 1008 26.59 -8.56 -10.92
C GLY A 1008 26.16 -7.35 -10.08
N SER A 1009 24.93 -7.31 -9.55
CA SER A 1009 24.40 -6.14 -8.80
C SER A 1009 25.03 -6.01 -7.41
N ILE A 1010 25.44 -7.14 -6.83
CA ILE A 1010 25.92 -7.23 -5.45
C ILE A 1010 27.27 -7.95 -5.41
N VAL A 1011 28.18 -7.40 -4.60
CA VAL A 1011 29.45 -8.01 -4.23
C VAL A 1011 29.47 -8.23 -2.73
N VAL A 1012 29.98 -9.37 -2.27
CA VAL A 1012 30.17 -9.67 -0.85
C VAL A 1012 31.63 -9.99 -0.61
N THR A 1013 32.23 -9.39 0.42
CA THR A 1013 33.61 -9.62 0.83
C THR A 1013 33.68 -10.10 2.28
N GLY A 1014 34.50 -11.11 2.55
CA GLY A 1014 34.84 -11.56 3.90
C GLY A 1014 36.30 -11.28 4.21
N SER A 1015 36.58 -10.92 5.46
CA SER A 1015 37.93 -10.55 5.89
C SER A 1015 38.39 -11.32 7.12
N ARG A 1016 39.71 -11.29 7.33
CA ARG A 1016 40.36 -11.71 8.56
C ARG A 1016 39.94 -10.89 9.78
N ASP A 1017 39.35 -9.70 9.57
CA ASP A 1017 38.78 -8.86 10.63
C ASP A 1017 37.46 -9.38 11.24
N THR A 1018 37.05 -10.61 10.89
CA THR A 1018 35.82 -11.31 11.33
C THR A 1018 34.51 -10.74 10.77
N THR A 1019 34.57 -9.75 9.88
CA THR A 1019 33.38 -9.11 9.29
C THR A 1019 33.15 -9.55 7.84
N VAL A 1020 31.88 -9.49 7.44
CA VAL A 1020 31.45 -9.66 6.05
C VAL A 1020 30.77 -8.37 5.60
N MET A 1021 31.20 -7.80 4.47
CA MET A 1021 30.63 -6.56 3.93
C MET A 1021 29.88 -6.84 2.64
N VAL A 1022 28.70 -6.23 2.51
CA VAL A 1022 27.85 -6.30 1.30
C VAL A 1022 27.93 -4.97 0.56
N TRP A 1023 28.22 -5.02 -0.73
CA TRP A 1023 28.43 -3.87 -1.60
C TRP A 1023 27.44 -3.87 -2.75
N GLU A 1024 27.00 -2.69 -3.16
CA GLU A 1024 26.17 -2.52 -4.35
C GLU A 1024 27.02 -2.04 -5.52
N THR A 1025 26.77 -2.56 -6.72
CA THR A 1025 27.43 -2.11 -7.94
C THR A 1025 26.56 -1.10 -8.68
N GLN A 1026 27.17 0.00 -9.11
CA GLN A 1026 26.50 1.08 -9.81
C GLN A 1026 27.25 1.45 -11.09
N LEU A 1027 26.51 1.73 -12.15
CA LEU A 1027 27.08 2.24 -13.39
C LEU A 1027 27.41 3.73 -13.20
N SER A 1028 28.69 4.06 -13.07
CA SER A 1028 29.13 5.45 -12.92
C SER A 1028 28.98 6.19 -14.25
N SER A 1029 27.99 7.08 -14.31
CA SER A 1029 27.84 8.08 -15.37
C SER A 1029 28.68 9.30 -15.01
N ASN A 1030 29.95 9.31 -15.40
CA ASN A 1030 30.80 10.49 -15.21
C ASN A 1030 30.32 11.63 -16.13
N ARG A 1031 29.75 12.72 -15.56
CA ARG A 1031 29.08 13.82 -16.29
C ARG A 1031 29.98 14.58 -17.28
N ILE A 1032 31.29 14.32 -17.32
CA ILE A 1032 32.29 15.15 -18.02
C ILE A 1032 32.81 14.53 -19.33
N LYS A 1033 32.67 13.21 -19.57
CA LYS A 1033 33.04 12.59 -20.87
C LYS A 1033 32.00 11.55 -21.29
N ARG A 1034 31.28 11.88 -22.35
CA ARG A 1034 30.05 11.22 -22.84
C ARG A 1034 30.21 9.81 -23.47
N SER A 1035 31.35 9.12 -23.34
CA SER A 1035 31.59 7.85 -24.06
C SER A 1035 31.79 6.60 -23.20
N ASP A 1036 32.23 6.70 -21.93
CA ASP A 1036 32.67 5.51 -21.17
C ASP A 1036 31.96 5.45 -19.80
N SER A 1037 30.79 4.81 -19.74
CA SER A 1037 30.17 4.43 -18.46
C SER A 1037 30.97 3.25 -17.87
N LYS A 1038 31.78 3.51 -16.84
CA LYS A 1038 32.52 2.46 -16.11
C LYS A 1038 31.66 1.96 -14.94
N LEU A 1039 31.64 0.64 -14.72
CA LEU A 1039 31.06 0.07 -13.51
C LEU A 1039 31.91 0.48 -12.30
N ALA A 1040 31.26 0.86 -11.19
CA ALA A 1040 31.88 1.15 -9.91
C ALA A 1040 31.15 0.40 -8.79
N VAL A 1041 31.87 0.07 -7.74
CA VAL A 1041 31.30 -0.46 -6.48
C VAL A 1041 31.06 0.71 -5.54
N SER A 1042 30.02 0.66 -4.71
CA SER A 1042 29.73 1.71 -3.73
C SER A 1042 30.92 1.93 -2.77
N ASP A 1043 31.25 3.21 -2.49
CA ASP A 1043 32.38 3.54 -1.60
C ASP A 1043 32.12 3.15 -0.13
N LYS A 1044 30.84 3.04 0.24
CA LYS A 1044 30.37 2.54 1.54
C LYS A 1044 29.65 1.21 1.35
N PRO A 1045 29.86 0.23 2.23
CA PRO A 1045 29.09 -1.01 2.20
C PRO A 1045 27.63 -0.75 2.57
N ARG A 1046 26.70 -1.48 1.95
CA ARG A 1046 25.27 -1.47 2.28
C ARG A 1046 25.03 -2.10 3.66
N HIS A 1047 25.72 -3.21 3.95
CA HIS A 1047 25.67 -3.89 5.23
C HIS A 1047 27.06 -4.29 5.69
N VAL A 1048 27.28 -4.20 7.00
CA VAL A 1048 28.43 -4.79 7.70
C VAL A 1048 27.87 -5.87 8.62
N LEU A 1049 28.14 -7.13 8.27
CA LEU A 1049 27.63 -8.31 8.95
C LEU A 1049 28.69 -8.82 9.93
N CYS A 1050 28.27 -9.01 11.19
CA CYS A 1050 29.13 -9.41 12.29
C CYS A 1050 28.58 -10.67 12.96
N GLY A 1051 29.46 -11.48 13.55
CA GLY A 1051 29.06 -12.63 14.36
C GLY A 1051 30.06 -13.79 14.41
N HIS A 1052 31.11 -13.77 13.59
CA HIS A 1052 32.20 -14.74 13.66
C HIS A 1052 33.19 -14.41 14.77
N ASP A 1053 33.80 -15.45 15.34
CA ASP A 1053 34.80 -15.32 16.41
C ASP A 1053 36.24 -15.40 15.87
N ASP A 1054 36.41 -15.78 14.60
CA ASP A 1054 37.69 -15.92 13.91
C ASP A 1054 37.57 -15.56 12.42
N ALA A 1055 38.70 -15.55 11.70
CA ALA A 1055 38.81 -15.13 10.31
C ALA A 1055 37.76 -15.79 9.40
N VAL A 1056 37.11 -14.98 8.56
CA VAL A 1056 36.19 -15.48 7.53
C VAL A 1056 37.03 -16.11 6.42
N THR A 1057 36.74 -17.34 6.02
CA THR A 1057 37.53 -18.09 5.03
C THR A 1057 36.84 -18.18 3.68
N CYS A 1058 35.51 -18.21 3.66
CA CYS A 1058 34.72 -18.34 2.45
C CYS A 1058 33.37 -17.63 2.60
N VAL A 1059 32.89 -17.02 1.52
CA VAL A 1059 31.57 -16.37 1.45
C VAL A 1059 30.86 -16.77 0.17
N VAL A 1060 29.53 -16.86 0.22
CA VAL A 1060 28.67 -17.13 -0.94
C VAL A 1060 27.44 -16.22 -0.86
N VAL A 1061 27.12 -15.55 -1.96
CA VAL A 1061 25.88 -14.77 -2.10
C VAL A 1061 24.89 -15.47 -3.03
N ARG A 1062 23.62 -15.50 -2.65
CA ARG A 1062 22.50 -15.98 -3.47
C ARG A 1062 21.35 -14.99 -3.40
N THR A 1063 21.21 -14.17 -4.44
CA THR A 1063 20.12 -13.19 -4.58
C THR A 1063 18.76 -13.88 -4.65
N GLU A 1064 18.67 -15.00 -5.38
CA GLU A 1064 17.45 -15.81 -5.53
C GLU A 1064 16.87 -16.30 -4.19
N LEU A 1065 17.73 -16.54 -3.20
CA LEU A 1065 17.33 -16.98 -1.87
C LEU A 1065 17.39 -15.85 -0.85
N ASP A 1066 17.76 -14.62 -1.22
CA ASP A 1066 18.02 -13.50 -0.30
C ASP A 1066 18.94 -13.94 0.86
N LEU A 1067 20.10 -14.50 0.51
CA LEU A 1067 21.07 -15.05 1.46
C LEU A 1067 22.49 -14.59 1.18
N VAL A 1068 23.18 -14.28 2.28
CA VAL A 1068 24.64 -14.23 2.38
C VAL A 1068 25.07 -15.30 3.37
N VAL A 1069 25.96 -16.18 2.94
CA VAL A 1069 26.45 -17.28 3.77
C VAL A 1069 27.95 -17.16 3.92
N SER A 1070 28.44 -17.17 5.15
CA SER A 1070 29.87 -17.06 5.48
C SER A 1070 30.34 -18.27 6.27
N GLY A 1071 31.55 -18.75 6.00
CA GLY A 1071 32.25 -19.77 6.77
C GLY A 1071 33.53 -19.18 7.38
N SER A 1072 33.90 -19.64 8.56
CA SER A 1072 35.04 -19.12 9.32
C SER A 1072 35.97 -20.23 9.85
N GLU A 1073 37.18 -19.83 10.23
CA GLU A 1073 38.11 -20.66 10.99
C GLU A 1073 37.56 -21.11 12.35
N ASP A 1074 36.57 -20.41 12.90
CA ASP A 1074 35.87 -20.77 14.15
C ASP A 1074 35.05 -22.07 14.05
N GLY A 1075 34.93 -22.64 12.85
CA GLY A 1075 34.20 -23.88 12.57
C GLY A 1075 32.68 -23.71 12.49
N THR A 1076 32.22 -22.46 12.32
CA THR A 1076 30.82 -22.10 12.18
C THR A 1076 30.57 -21.42 10.85
N CYS A 1077 29.36 -21.62 10.35
CA CYS A 1077 28.87 -21.00 9.13
C CYS A 1077 27.63 -20.18 9.47
N ILE A 1078 27.61 -18.90 9.13
CA ILE A 1078 26.51 -17.99 9.49
C ILE A 1078 25.72 -17.63 8.23
N LEU A 1079 24.38 -17.66 8.36
CA LEU A 1079 23.45 -17.27 7.32
C LEU A 1079 22.85 -15.91 7.69
N TYR A 1080 22.95 -14.96 6.77
CA TYR A 1080 22.36 -13.63 6.87
C TYR A 1080 21.35 -13.40 5.74
N THR A 1081 20.35 -12.56 5.97
CA THR A 1081 19.51 -12.03 4.89
C THR A 1081 20.28 -11.00 4.08
N LEU A 1082 20.16 -11.03 2.75
CA LEU A 1082 20.92 -10.15 1.88
C LEU A 1082 20.37 -8.71 1.93
N ARG A 1083 19.05 -8.55 1.95
CA ARG A 1083 18.39 -7.22 1.90
C ARG A 1083 18.39 -6.47 3.22
N GLN A 1084 18.12 -7.18 4.31
CA GLN A 1084 17.98 -6.58 5.64
C GLN A 1084 19.28 -6.66 6.44
N GLY A 1085 20.28 -7.42 5.97
CA GLY A 1085 21.54 -7.66 6.67
C GLY A 1085 21.35 -8.35 8.03
N ARG A 1086 20.31 -9.18 8.18
CA ARG A 1086 19.94 -9.79 9.46
C ARG A 1086 20.55 -11.15 9.65
N TYR A 1087 20.97 -11.43 10.87
CA TYR A 1087 21.29 -12.78 11.30
C TYR A 1087 20.04 -13.69 11.17
N VAL A 1088 20.18 -14.82 10.49
CA VAL A 1088 19.13 -15.85 10.40
C VAL A 1088 19.42 -17.00 11.35
N ARG A 1089 20.61 -17.60 11.23
CA ARG A 1089 21.07 -18.74 12.04
C ARG A 1089 22.55 -19.03 11.84
N SER A 1090 23.12 -19.87 12.71
CA SER A 1090 24.46 -20.44 12.57
C SER A 1090 24.41 -21.96 12.41
N LEU A 1091 25.12 -22.48 11.42
CA LEU A 1091 25.45 -23.90 11.27
C LEU A 1091 26.79 -24.17 11.94
N VAL A 1092 26.91 -25.33 12.58
CA VAL A 1092 28.16 -25.73 13.25
C VAL A 1092 28.71 -26.96 12.57
N HIS A 1093 30.00 -26.91 12.20
CA HIS A 1093 30.69 -28.08 11.71
C HIS A 1093 30.59 -29.21 12.76
N PRO A 1094 30.19 -30.45 12.42
CA PRO A 1094 29.98 -31.52 13.42
C PRO A 1094 31.19 -31.77 14.33
N SER A 1095 32.41 -31.62 13.80
CA SER A 1095 33.67 -31.72 14.54
C SER A 1095 34.26 -30.36 14.99
N ARG A 1096 33.55 -29.24 14.78
CA ARG A 1096 33.97 -27.85 15.04
C ARG A 1096 35.34 -27.50 14.48
N LYS A 1097 35.61 -27.90 13.24
CA LYS A 1097 36.85 -27.61 12.54
C LYS A 1097 36.65 -26.45 11.58
N SER A 1098 37.72 -25.69 11.37
CA SER A 1098 37.79 -24.56 10.43
C SER A 1098 37.17 -24.92 9.09
N ILE A 1099 36.22 -24.11 8.64
CA ILE A 1099 35.58 -24.29 7.35
C ILE A 1099 36.51 -23.73 6.29
N SER A 1100 36.82 -24.50 5.26
CA SER A 1100 37.75 -24.10 4.20
C SER A 1100 37.04 -23.74 2.90
N LEU A 1101 35.97 -24.48 2.56
CA LEU A 1101 35.19 -24.25 1.33
C LEU A 1101 33.69 -24.37 1.64
N LEU A 1102 32.90 -23.57 0.93
CA LEU A 1102 31.46 -23.43 1.09
C LEU A 1102 30.78 -23.39 -0.28
N VAL A 1103 29.65 -24.10 -0.41
CA VAL A 1103 28.74 -23.99 -1.55
C VAL A 1103 27.29 -23.89 -1.10
N VAL A 1104 26.49 -23.10 -1.82
CA VAL A 1104 25.05 -22.94 -1.56
C VAL A 1104 24.27 -23.19 -2.84
N SER A 1105 23.43 -24.22 -2.84
CA SER A 1105 22.57 -24.59 -3.96
C SER A 1105 21.34 -23.68 -4.05
N PRO A 1106 20.82 -23.38 -5.27
CA PRO A 1106 19.52 -22.74 -5.47
C PRO A 1106 18.35 -23.52 -4.84
N HIS A 1107 18.54 -24.79 -4.50
CA HIS A 1107 17.53 -25.61 -3.82
C HIS A 1107 17.58 -25.49 -2.28
N GLY A 1108 18.43 -24.63 -1.72
CA GLY A 1108 18.54 -24.44 -0.26
C GLY A 1108 19.37 -25.51 0.43
N LEU A 1109 20.32 -26.14 -0.27
CA LEU A 1109 21.32 -27.03 0.31
C LEU A 1109 22.64 -26.28 0.52
N VAL A 1110 23.27 -26.46 1.67
CA VAL A 1110 24.54 -25.84 2.07
C VAL A 1110 25.59 -26.93 2.25
N GLY A 1111 26.68 -26.86 1.48
CA GLY A 1111 27.81 -27.77 1.57
C GLY A 1111 28.99 -27.13 2.30
N LEU A 1112 29.50 -27.78 3.34
CA LEU A 1112 30.64 -27.33 4.16
C LEU A 1112 31.78 -28.34 4.08
N PHE A 1113 32.98 -27.90 3.73
CA PHE A 1113 34.17 -28.75 3.72
C PHE A 1113 35.30 -28.15 4.55
N SER A 1114 35.99 -29.00 5.32
CA SER A 1114 37.15 -28.62 6.13
C SER A 1114 38.43 -29.34 5.68
N ASN A 1115 39.47 -28.57 5.37
CA ASN A 1115 40.80 -29.12 5.08
C ASN A 1115 41.53 -29.66 6.32
N LYS A 1116 41.01 -29.44 7.53
CA LYS A 1116 41.62 -29.88 8.79
C LYS A 1116 41.25 -31.32 9.16
N ASP A 1117 40.03 -31.74 8.85
CA ASP A 1117 39.55 -33.11 9.10
C ASP A 1117 39.15 -33.86 7.83
N LEU A 1118 39.24 -33.21 6.66
CA LEU A 1118 38.92 -33.77 5.35
C LEU A 1118 37.46 -34.25 5.24
N ASN A 1119 36.55 -33.73 6.05
CA ASN A 1119 35.14 -34.08 5.97
C ASN A 1119 34.35 -33.06 5.15
N PHE A 1120 33.44 -33.59 4.34
CA PHE A 1120 32.41 -32.84 3.65
C PHE A 1120 31.07 -33.11 4.34
N HIS A 1121 30.39 -32.07 4.78
CA HIS A 1121 29.05 -32.12 5.35
C HIS A 1121 28.05 -31.36 4.48
N SER A 1122 26.82 -31.90 4.41
CA SER A 1122 25.68 -31.27 3.72
C SER A 1122 24.60 -30.93 4.74
N PHE A 1123 24.07 -29.72 4.63
CA PHE A 1123 23.04 -29.16 5.49
C PHE A 1123 21.88 -28.60 4.66
N SER A 1124 20.68 -28.57 5.23
CA SER A 1124 19.61 -27.72 4.72
C SER A 1124 19.84 -26.26 5.14
N VAL A 1125 19.29 -25.32 4.37
CA VAL A 1125 19.25 -23.89 4.72
C VAL A 1125 18.57 -23.65 6.08
N ASN A 1126 17.70 -24.58 6.49
CA ASN A 1126 17.00 -24.55 7.77
C ASN A 1126 17.75 -25.31 8.90
N GLY A 1127 19.04 -25.59 8.72
CA GLY A 1127 19.93 -26.05 9.79
C GLY A 1127 19.89 -27.55 10.09
N LYS A 1128 19.20 -28.35 9.27
CA LYS A 1128 19.24 -29.81 9.39
C LYS A 1128 20.52 -30.35 8.77
N HIS A 1129 21.28 -31.15 9.51
CA HIS A 1129 22.38 -31.94 8.94
C HIS A 1129 21.83 -33.13 8.15
N LEU A 1130 22.26 -33.29 6.89
CA LEU A 1130 21.74 -34.28 5.95
C LEU A 1130 22.72 -35.45 5.76
N ALA A 1131 23.99 -35.15 5.49
CA ALA A 1131 24.98 -36.16 5.15
C ALA A 1131 26.40 -35.72 5.54
N SER A 1132 27.29 -36.70 5.73
CA SER A 1132 28.72 -36.54 5.97
C SER A 1132 29.48 -37.51 5.07
N ALA A 1133 30.55 -37.05 4.43
CA ALA A 1133 31.44 -37.88 3.64
C ALA A 1133 32.89 -37.52 3.94
N GLU A 1134 33.67 -38.51 4.36
CA GLU A 1134 35.13 -38.38 4.51
C GLU A 1134 35.79 -38.38 3.13
N LEU A 1135 36.74 -37.46 2.93
CA LEU A 1135 37.56 -37.35 1.74
C LEU A 1135 39.00 -37.74 2.07
N ASN A 1136 39.65 -38.43 1.14
CA ASN A 1136 41.02 -38.91 1.32
C ASN A 1136 42.09 -37.87 0.97
N GLY A 1137 41.72 -36.60 0.78
CA GLY A 1137 42.62 -35.55 0.32
C GLY A 1137 42.03 -34.15 0.50
N ARG A 1138 42.90 -33.13 0.43
CA ARG A 1138 42.50 -31.73 0.56
C ARG A 1138 41.82 -31.25 -0.72
N LEU A 1139 40.76 -30.48 -0.56
CA LEU A 1139 40.13 -29.79 -1.68
C LEU A 1139 40.70 -28.38 -1.80
N SER A 1140 41.01 -28.00 -3.04
CA SER A 1140 41.42 -26.65 -3.43
C SER A 1140 40.25 -25.86 -3.98
N CYS A 1141 39.32 -26.53 -4.68
CA CYS A 1141 38.20 -25.89 -5.34
C CYS A 1141 36.93 -26.77 -5.29
N MET A 1142 35.78 -26.11 -5.23
CA MET A 1142 34.48 -26.75 -5.19
C MET A 1142 33.45 -25.84 -5.87
N GLU A 1143 32.65 -26.41 -6.78
CA GLU A 1143 31.67 -25.66 -7.55
C GLU A 1143 30.41 -26.49 -7.80
N LEU A 1144 29.30 -25.81 -8.04
CA LEU A 1144 28.00 -26.44 -8.25
C LEU A 1144 27.73 -26.61 -9.75
N SER A 1145 26.99 -27.67 -10.09
CA SER A 1145 26.41 -27.80 -11.42
C SER A 1145 25.38 -26.71 -11.70
N SER A 1146 25.04 -26.50 -12.97
CA SER A 1146 24.00 -25.53 -13.37
C SER A 1146 22.63 -25.83 -12.72
N CYS A 1147 22.34 -27.11 -12.49
CA CYS A 1147 21.13 -27.55 -11.78
C CYS A 1147 21.25 -27.46 -10.25
N GLY A 1148 22.43 -27.24 -9.68
CA GLY A 1148 22.62 -27.12 -8.23
C GLY A 1148 22.43 -28.41 -7.41
N GLU A 1149 22.21 -29.56 -8.04
CA GLU A 1149 22.09 -30.86 -7.38
C GLU A 1149 23.43 -31.58 -7.21
N PHE A 1150 24.39 -31.30 -8.09
CA PHE A 1150 25.71 -31.91 -8.07
C PHE A 1150 26.77 -30.90 -7.67
N VAL A 1151 27.80 -31.41 -7.00
CA VAL A 1151 28.98 -30.66 -6.63
C VAL A 1151 30.20 -31.31 -7.28
N VAL A 1152 30.99 -30.48 -7.93
CA VAL A 1152 32.24 -30.85 -8.60
C VAL A 1152 33.39 -30.38 -7.71
N CYS A 1153 34.25 -31.31 -7.32
CA CYS A 1153 35.35 -31.05 -6.39
C CYS A 1153 36.69 -31.38 -7.05
N GLY A 1154 37.69 -30.51 -6.84
CA GLY A 1154 39.08 -30.70 -7.24
C GLY A 1154 40.02 -30.50 -6.05
N GLY A 1155 41.14 -31.21 -6.04
CA GLY A 1155 42.07 -31.20 -4.90
C GLY A 1155 43.46 -31.73 -5.19
N ASP A 1156 44.18 -32.04 -4.11
CA ASP A 1156 45.58 -32.49 -4.15
C ASP A 1156 45.78 -33.87 -4.78
N GLN A 1157 44.73 -34.68 -4.84
CA GLN A 1157 44.76 -36.04 -5.38
C GLN A 1157 44.85 -36.10 -6.92
N GLY A 1158 44.64 -34.99 -7.61
CA GLY A 1158 44.77 -34.91 -9.08
C GLY A 1158 43.66 -35.61 -9.87
N TYR A 1159 42.48 -35.80 -9.27
CA TYR A 1159 41.26 -36.19 -9.97
C TYR A 1159 40.11 -35.25 -9.62
N VAL A 1160 39.17 -35.09 -10.56
CA VAL A 1160 37.91 -34.40 -10.34
C VAL A 1160 36.86 -35.41 -9.88
N THR A 1161 36.12 -35.09 -8.82
CA THR A 1161 34.98 -35.91 -8.38
C THR A 1161 33.69 -35.15 -8.54
N VAL A 1162 32.65 -35.83 -9.04
CA VAL A 1162 31.28 -35.34 -9.06
C VAL A 1162 30.48 -36.11 -8.04
N ARG A 1163 29.85 -35.39 -7.12
CA ARG A 1163 29.05 -35.95 -6.02
C ARG A 1163 27.64 -35.35 -6.03
N LYS A 1164 26.67 -36.12 -5.55
CA LYS A 1164 25.33 -35.56 -5.24
C LYS A 1164 25.44 -34.71 -4.00
N LEU A 1165 24.93 -33.48 -4.00
CA LEU A 1165 25.08 -32.56 -2.87
C LEU A 1165 24.28 -33.01 -1.63
N HIS A 1166 23.11 -33.64 -1.83
CA HIS A 1166 22.24 -34.03 -0.71
C HIS A 1166 22.79 -35.22 0.10
N SER A 1167 23.29 -36.27 -0.59
CA SER A 1167 23.80 -37.50 0.03
C SER A 1167 25.33 -37.55 0.13
N LEU A 1168 26.02 -36.68 -0.61
CA LEU A 1168 27.48 -36.69 -0.79
C LEU A 1168 28.02 -37.97 -1.44
N GLU A 1169 27.15 -38.77 -2.07
CA GLU A 1169 27.52 -39.98 -2.79
C GLU A 1169 28.32 -39.63 -4.06
N LEU A 1170 29.37 -40.42 -4.32
CA LEU A 1170 30.20 -40.29 -5.51
C LEU A 1170 29.45 -40.80 -6.75
N VAL A 1171 29.20 -39.88 -7.70
CA VAL A 1171 28.57 -40.20 -8.98
C VAL A 1171 29.62 -40.64 -10.00
N HIS A 1172 30.68 -39.85 -10.15
CA HIS A 1172 31.74 -40.14 -11.11
C HIS A 1172 33.09 -39.52 -10.70
N ARG A 1173 34.19 -40.09 -11.22
CA ARG A 1173 35.55 -39.59 -11.06
C ARG A 1173 36.21 -39.44 -12.42
N TYR A 1174 36.78 -38.27 -12.69
CA TYR A 1174 37.54 -37.96 -13.90
C TYR A 1174 39.02 -37.79 -13.54
N ASP A 1175 39.91 -38.45 -14.26
CA ASP A 1175 41.34 -38.33 -14.07
C ASP A 1175 41.85 -37.02 -14.71
N ALA A 1176 42.54 -36.18 -13.94
CA ALA A 1176 43.15 -34.92 -14.38
C ALA A 1176 44.66 -35.07 -14.62
N ALA A 1177 45.06 -36.19 -15.22
CA ALA A 1177 46.45 -36.54 -15.52
C ALA A 1177 47.36 -36.60 -14.26
N GLY A 1178 46.77 -36.88 -13.08
CA GLY A 1178 47.47 -37.05 -11.81
C GLY A 1178 48.09 -35.79 -11.20
N SER A 1179 47.94 -34.61 -11.82
CA SER A 1179 48.48 -33.34 -11.28
C SER A 1179 47.49 -32.71 -10.30
N PRO A 1180 47.95 -32.17 -9.14
CA PRO A 1180 47.08 -31.46 -8.19
C PRO A 1180 46.26 -30.36 -8.86
N ILE A 1181 44.96 -30.33 -8.59
CA ILE A 1181 44.04 -29.34 -9.13
C ILE A 1181 44.11 -28.09 -8.26
N VAL A 1182 44.11 -26.91 -8.88
CA VAL A 1182 44.19 -25.61 -8.21
C VAL A 1182 42.90 -24.82 -8.38
N SER A 1183 42.32 -24.83 -9.59
CA SER A 1183 41.11 -24.09 -9.93
C SER A 1183 40.15 -24.92 -10.77
N LEU A 1184 38.86 -24.61 -10.66
CA LEU A 1184 37.76 -25.30 -11.33
C LEU A 1184 36.73 -24.24 -11.76
N CYS A 1185 36.13 -24.44 -12.94
CA CYS A 1185 34.96 -23.68 -13.41
C CYS A 1185 33.95 -24.63 -14.06
N VAL A 1186 32.66 -24.54 -13.72
CA VAL A 1186 31.56 -25.27 -14.35
C VAL A 1186 30.76 -24.31 -15.24
N THR A 1187 30.60 -24.66 -16.51
CA THR A 1187 29.86 -23.83 -17.48
C THR A 1187 28.36 -24.13 -17.43
N PRO A 1188 27.51 -23.23 -17.97
CA PRO A 1188 26.05 -23.43 -18.01
C PRO A 1188 25.61 -24.71 -18.75
N GLU A 1189 26.44 -25.23 -19.66
CA GLU A 1189 26.20 -26.48 -20.38
C GLU A 1189 26.61 -27.74 -19.58
N ASP A 1190 26.93 -27.59 -18.29
CA ASP A 1190 27.48 -28.64 -17.42
C ASP A 1190 28.82 -29.24 -17.92
N CYS A 1191 29.59 -28.48 -18.69
CA CYS A 1191 31.00 -28.76 -18.96
C CYS A 1191 31.86 -28.21 -17.81
N PHE A 1192 33.05 -28.76 -17.57
CA PHE A 1192 33.94 -28.23 -16.54
C PHE A 1192 35.39 -28.08 -17.00
N LEU A 1193 36.01 -27.01 -16.52
CA LEU A 1193 37.35 -26.55 -16.85
C LEU A 1193 38.23 -26.68 -15.62
N VAL A 1194 39.44 -27.20 -15.79
CA VAL A 1194 40.33 -27.54 -14.66
C VAL A 1194 41.69 -26.90 -14.86
N GLY A 1195 42.14 -26.15 -13.87
CA GLY A 1195 43.49 -25.60 -13.79
C GLY A 1195 44.34 -26.46 -12.85
N THR A 1196 45.46 -26.98 -13.35
CA THR A 1196 46.37 -27.85 -12.61
C THR A 1196 47.63 -27.12 -12.14
N ARG A 1197 48.28 -27.66 -11.11
CA ARG A 1197 49.48 -27.07 -10.49
C ARG A 1197 50.71 -27.11 -11.40
N ASP A 1198 50.79 -28.05 -12.34
CA ASP A 1198 51.82 -28.09 -13.37
C ASP A 1198 51.51 -27.16 -14.56
N GLY A 1199 50.48 -26.32 -14.44
CA GLY A 1199 50.16 -25.30 -15.42
C GLY A 1199 49.46 -25.84 -16.67
N ARG A 1200 48.76 -26.96 -16.59
CA ARG A 1200 47.84 -27.40 -17.66
C ARG A 1200 46.42 -26.90 -17.39
N PHE A 1201 45.75 -26.52 -18.46
CA PHE A 1201 44.35 -26.16 -18.51
C PHE A 1201 43.58 -27.26 -19.26
N LEU A 1202 42.71 -27.98 -18.56
CA LEU A 1202 41.98 -29.14 -19.08
C LEU A 1202 40.51 -28.80 -19.32
N ILE A 1203 39.94 -29.27 -20.43
CA ILE A 1203 38.53 -29.05 -20.80
C ILE A 1203 37.80 -30.39 -20.85
N TYR A 1204 36.80 -30.57 -19.99
CA TYR A 1204 35.93 -31.73 -19.98
C TYR A 1204 34.55 -31.38 -20.54
N ALA A 1205 34.15 -32.07 -21.60
CA ALA A 1205 32.86 -31.87 -22.28
C ALA A 1205 32.38 -33.17 -22.93
N VAL A 1206 31.13 -33.19 -23.43
CA VAL A 1206 30.61 -34.33 -24.18
C VAL A 1206 31.19 -34.34 -25.59
N GLU A 1207 31.75 -35.48 -25.99
CA GLU A 1207 32.28 -35.65 -27.35
C GLU A 1207 31.12 -35.76 -28.37
N THR A 1208 30.84 -34.67 -29.07
CA THR A 1208 29.92 -34.67 -30.21
C THR A 1208 30.62 -35.27 -31.42
N SER A 1209 30.72 -36.60 -31.49
CA SER A 1209 31.15 -37.25 -32.73
C SER A 1209 30.18 -36.84 -33.86
N PRO A 1210 30.64 -36.31 -35.00
CA PRO A 1210 29.76 -36.10 -36.13
C PRO A 1210 29.36 -37.49 -36.65
N ARG A 1211 28.17 -37.96 -36.25
CA ARG A 1211 27.53 -39.10 -36.91
C ARG A 1211 27.24 -38.66 -38.33
N ARG A 1212 28.19 -38.90 -39.24
CA ARG A 1212 27.91 -39.07 -40.67
C ARG A 1212 26.96 -40.26 -40.79
N GLU A 1213 25.66 -40.00 -40.67
CA GLU A 1213 24.66 -40.86 -41.28
C GLU A 1213 24.96 -40.84 -42.78
N LYS A 1214 25.62 -41.90 -43.27
CA LYS A 1214 25.61 -42.22 -44.69
C LYS A 1214 24.14 -42.52 -45.04
N ARG A 1215 23.44 -41.51 -45.55
CA ARG A 1215 22.28 -41.72 -46.44
C ARG A 1215 22.77 -41.88 -47.86
#